data_AF-A0A254UHI2-F1
#
_entry.id   AF-A0A254UHI2-F1
#
_cell.length_a   1.000
_cell.length_b   1.000
_cell.length_c   1.000
_cell.angle_alpha   90.00
_cell.angle_beta   90.00
_cell.angle_gamma   90.00
#
_symmetry.space_group_name_H-M   'P 1'
#
loop_
_entity.id
_entity.type
_entity.pdbx_description
1 polymer ?
#
loop_
_entity_poly.entity_id
_entity_poly.type
_entity_poly.pdbx_seq_one_letter_code
_entity_poly.pdbx_strand_id
1 'polypeptide(L)'
;MSSQELQELRELRQRLEEERLLRERAERIQLEEQRRREQAERAQNQAELQLRLQTQQTTLPEFLDACHVHLFLGLSIQQDKDSSTKGDPANADRKLRPEKIREWTSFPAEQALVWEDLMDAEFVTERHFTPLVVLKEYGKETRQRMVSSELDLGYFERQTMESRVSSVVEQLHADPQLRQTFCLNGKITFENHGNTLTDDSNLAADMDSLTITQNNPRRSQRLAAKSSSAGQSAEQGMGVQRAAQVRSPRPRADQFCVYNNGPDEKIPAFIVEYKAPHKVSLAHIKAGLQEMNLDEVLRFQEKEPPEDICRRTIAAVITQAFSYMIQGGLEYGYVCTGEAFIFLRVPPEDPETVYYYLSVPEEDVGPTTGWVDESSGENRLHLTAIGQVLAFTLRALRVPVRDVTWKSWATSRLKTWEMVYDVLLGEIEEKDIPSSEFKPPTRSRKEYCRVSPVKTRSRSAAIASCNPSRDSASASSDDSGDGYDPDTPSRQPQESRILRPPPSSAPGRQGPQGSRSQGSSRQYCTQECLQGLVKGGDLDLKCPNVSDHGVDRHRLNRKTLIRKLDKQLSNDKLHPDSKLGCESLHVHGTRGALFKITLHSHGYTFVGKGVPVEFVQRARHEELVYSRLTPIQGTSVPIFLGGLPLRRPFSYDGIAEMVHLMCMGYAGKTLVRQRGLDPDQMLQQAANSLQAVHALGVLHSDPIPGNIVWDERNGRVMFIDFERSIIQNKRRLPLGVISPNKNSKQAPQSFDIKWKPNMDCFEREQRRMINGLR
;
A
#
# COMPACT_ATOMS: atom_id res chain seq x y z
N MET A 1 -31.66 -71.29 76.80
CA MET A 1 -31.48 -71.20 75.33
C MET A 1 -30.69 -72.42 74.89
N SER A 2 -31.22 -73.16 73.92
CA SER A 2 -30.61 -74.37 73.37
C SER A 2 -29.29 -74.02 72.67
N SER A 3 -28.32 -74.95 72.65
CA SER A 3 -27.05 -74.79 71.91
C SER A 3 -27.27 -74.50 70.41
N GLN A 4 -28.43 -74.89 69.86
CA GLN A 4 -28.83 -74.57 68.48
C GLN A 4 -29.25 -73.09 68.31
N GLU A 5 -30.01 -72.52 69.24
CA GLU A 5 -30.48 -71.12 69.17
C GLU A 5 -29.32 -70.12 69.26
N LEU A 6 -28.27 -70.45 70.03
CA LEU A 6 -27.06 -69.65 70.16
C LEU A 6 -26.17 -69.70 68.91
N GLN A 7 -26.23 -70.80 68.15
CA GLN A 7 -25.51 -70.96 66.89
C GLN A 7 -26.24 -70.25 65.75
N GLU A 8 -27.58 -70.36 65.68
CA GLU A 8 -28.41 -69.60 64.74
C GLU A 8 -28.29 -68.09 64.94
N LEU A 9 -28.25 -67.59 66.17
CA LEU A 9 -28.02 -66.16 66.47
C LEU A 9 -26.64 -65.66 66.03
N ARG A 10 -25.60 -66.51 66.08
CA ARG A 10 -24.26 -66.16 65.60
C ARG A 10 -24.20 -66.12 64.07
N GLU A 11 -24.80 -67.10 63.41
CA GLU A 11 -24.90 -67.14 61.94
C GLU A 11 -25.72 -65.96 61.41
N LEU A 12 -26.81 -65.59 62.09
CA LEU A 12 -27.63 -64.43 61.71
C LEU A 12 -26.87 -63.11 61.87
N ARG A 13 -26.06 -62.98 62.93
CA ARG A 13 -25.17 -61.81 63.13
C ARG A 13 -24.08 -61.72 62.08
N GLN A 14 -23.44 -62.84 61.73
CA GLN A 14 -22.44 -62.88 60.65
C GLN A 14 -23.05 -62.48 59.31
N ARG A 15 -24.24 -62.99 58.96
CA ARG A 15 -24.93 -62.60 57.72
C ARG A 15 -25.29 -61.11 57.68
N LEU A 16 -25.74 -60.54 58.81
CA LEU A 16 -26.03 -59.11 58.91
C LEU A 16 -24.76 -58.25 58.78
N GLU A 17 -23.63 -58.68 59.34
CA GLU A 17 -22.34 -57.98 59.20
C GLU A 17 -21.79 -58.08 57.78
N GLU A 18 -21.87 -59.24 57.13
CA GLU A 18 -21.49 -59.43 55.72
C GLU A 18 -22.36 -58.58 54.79
N GLU A 19 -23.68 -58.55 55.01
CA GLU A 19 -24.59 -57.73 54.22
C GLU A 19 -24.31 -56.23 54.41
N ARG A 20 -23.98 -55.80 55.63
CA ARG A 20 -23.56 -54.43 55.91
C ARG A 20 -22.25 -54.07 55.20
N LEU A 21 -21.25 -54.95 55.25
CA LEU A 21 -19.97 -54.77 54.54
C LEU A 21 -20.16 -54.71 53.02
N LEU A 22 -21.06 -55.53 52.46
CA LEU A 22 -21.41 -55.49 51.05
C LEU A 22 -22.10 -54.19 50.66
N ARG A 23 -23.01 -53.67 51.50
CA ARG A 23 -23.66 -52.36 51.29
C ARG A 23 -22.65 -51.21 51.36
N GLU A 24 -21.79 -51.18 52.38
CA GLU A 24 -20.74 -50.14 52.51
C GLU A 24 -19.74 -50.20 51.34
N ARG A 25 -19.41 -51.40 50.83
CA ARG A 25 -18.57 -51.56 49.64
C ARG A 25 -19.27 -51.10 48.37
N ALA A 26 -20.56 -51.41 48.21
CA ALA A 26 -21.37 -50.96 47.08
C ALA A 26 -21.52 -49.43 47.07
N GLU A 27 -21.78 -48.81 48.23
CA GLU A 27 -21.85 -47.35 48.39
C GLU A 27 -20.52 -46.68 48.06
N ARG A 28 -19.39 -47.26 48.49
CA ARG A 28 -18.05 -46.75 48.12
C ARG A 28 -17.80 -46.81 46.62
N ILE A 29 -18.17 -47.91 45.96
CA ILE A 29 -18.04 -48.06 44.51
C ILE A 29 -18.92 -47.03 43.77
N GLN A 30 -20.17 -46.85 44.21
CA GLN A 30 -21.07 -45.84 43.62
C GLN A 30 -20.54 -44.42 43.80
N LEU A 31 -20.03 -44.08 44.98
CA LEU A 31 -19.45 -42.75 45.24
C LEU A 31 -18.18 -42.51 44.41
N GLU A 32 -17.33 -43.52 44.25
CA GLU A 32 -16.13 -43.43 43.42
C GLU A 32 -16.49 -43.29 41.93
N GLU A 33 -17.50 -44.04 41.46
CA GLU A 33 -18.02 -43.91 40.10
C GLU A 33 -18.63 -42.52 39.86
N GLN A 34 -19.40 -41.99 40.82
CA GLN A 34 -19.95 -40.63 40.74
C GLN A 34 -18.84 -39.57 40.66
N ARG A 35 -17.79 -39.66 41.49
CA ARG A 35 -16.65 -38.74 41.41
C ARG A 35 -15.93 -38.83 40.06
N ARG A 36 -15.75 -40.05 39.52
CA ARG A 36 -15.14 -40.23 38.19
C ARG A 36 -15.99 -39.61 37.08
N ARG A 37 -17.32 -39.72 37.17
CA ARG A 37 -18.25 -39.07 36.23
C ARG A 37 -18.18 -37.54 36.34
N GLU A 38 -18.20 -36.98 37.54
CA GLU A 38 -18.08 -35.53 37.76
C GLU A 38 -16.72 -34.99 37.27
N GLN A 39 -15.63 -35.73 37.48
CA GLN A 39 -14.31 -35.37 36.95
C GLN A 39 -14.27 -35.45 35.42
N ALA A 40 -14.85 -36.49 34.83
CA ALA A 40 -14.93 -36.64 33.38
C ALA A 40 -15.76 -35.52 32.75
N GLU A 41 -16.90 -35.15 33.35
CA GLU A 41 -17.75 -34.05 32.88
C GLU A 41 -17.03 -32.70 32.99
N ARG A 42 -16.35 -32.43 34.11
CA ARG A 42 -15.53 -31.21 34.25
C ARG A 42 -14.41 -31.16 33.21
N ALA A 43 -13.72 -32.27 32.98
CA ALA A 43 -12.68 -32.35 31.96
C ALA A 43 -13.25 -32.14 30.55
N GLN A 44 -14.43 -32.70 30.26
CA GLN A 44 -15.13 -32.50 28.98
C GLN A 44 -15.55 -31.04 28.80
N ASN A 45 -16.16 -30.41 29.81
CA ASN A 45 -16.56 -29.01 29.76
C ASN A 45 -15.35 -28.08 29.60
N GLN A 46 -14.23 -28.38 30.27
CA GLN A 46 -12.97 -27.64 30.10
C GLN A 46 -12.40 -27.80 28.68
N ALA A 47 -12.40 -29.02 28.14
CA ALA A 47 -11.92 -29.28 26.79
C ALA A 47 -12.79 -28.60 25.73
N GLU A 48 -14.12 -28.60 25.90
CA GLU A 48 -15.06 -27.91 25.01
C GLU A 48 -14.87 -26.40 25.05
N LEU A 49 -14.73 -25.82 26.25
CA LEU A 49 -14.42 -24.39 26.39
C LEU A 49 -13.09 -24.03 25.73
N GLN A 50 -12.05 -24.83 25.95
CA GLN A 50 -10.73 -24.60 25.33
C GLN A 50 -10.79 -24.69 23.80
N LEU A 51 -11.53 -25.66 23.26
CA LEU A 51 -11.74 -25.80 21.82
C LEU A 51 -12.50 -24.59 21.26
N ARG A 52 -13.55 -24.14 21.96
CA ARG A 52 -14.33 -22.96 21.58
C ARG A 52 -13.46 -21.70 21.55
N LEU A 53 -12.63 -21.46 22.57
CA LEU A 53 -11.70 -20.32 22.61
C LEU A 53 -10.67 -20.37 21.47
N GLN A 54 -10.26 -21.55 21.03
CA GLN A 54 -9.30 -21.71 19.93
C GLN A 54 -9.93 -21.53 18.53
N THR A 55 -11.21 -21.85 18.38
CA THR A 55 -11.91 -21.90 17.09
C THR A 55 -12.75 -20.67 16.80
N GLN A 56 -13.16 -19.92 17.83
CA GLN A 56 -13.87 -18.67 17.65
C GLN A 56 -12.97 -17.58 17.05
N GLN A 57 -13.60 -16.60 16.40
CA GLN A 57 -12.91 -15.41 15.93
C GLN A 57 -12.33 -14.64 17.13
N THR A 58 -11.19 -14.00 16.90
CA THR A 58 -10.48 -13.23 17.93
C THR A 58 -10.96 -11.78 17.95
N THR A 59 -10.88 -11.14 19.12
CA THR A 59 -10.99 -9.67 19.24
C THR A 59 -9.69 -9.00 18.78
N LEU A 60 -9.66 -7.68 18.58
CA LEU A 60 -8.43 -7.01 18.15
C LEU A 60 -7.27 -7.20 19.16
N PRO A 61 -7.46 -7.05 20.49
CA PRO A 61 -6.40 -7.30 21.46
C PRO A 61 -5.89 -8.75 21.44
N GLU A 62 -6.81 -9.73 21.40
CA GLU A 62 -6.48 -11.17 21.28
C GLU A 62 -5.66 -11.45 20.01
N PHE A 63 -6.06 -10.83 18.89
CA PHE A 63 -5.41 -11.00 17.60
C PHE A 63 -3.98 -10.45 17.62
N LEU A 64 -3.77 -9.25 18.18
CA LEU A 64 -2.44 -8.64 18.29
C LEU A 64 -1.50 -9.47 19.17
N ASP A 65 -1.98 -9.97 20.31
CA ASP A 65 -1.21 -10.87 21.18
C ASP A 65 -0.83 -12.16 20.45
N ALA A 66 -1.81 -12.83 19.85
CA ALA A 66 -1.60 -14.08 19.13
C ALA A 66 -0.60 -13.93 17.97
N CYS A 67 -0.69 -12.82 17.23
CA CYS A 67 0.25 -12.54 16.14
C CYS A 67 1.68 -12.30 16.64
N HIS A 68 1.86 -11.57 17.75
CA HIS A 68 3.18 -11.37 18.34
C HIS A 68 3.80 -12.70 18.77
N VAL A 69 3.06 -13.48 19.58
CA VAL A 69 3.55 -14.73 20.18
C VAL A 69 3.76 -15.84 19.16
N HIS A 70 2.85 -15.99 18.19
CA HIS A 70 2.86 -17.12 17.27
C HIS A 70 3.54 -16.83 15.94
N LEU A 71 3.43 -15.60 15.41
CA LEU A 71 3.97 -15.25 14.09
C LEU A 71 5.30 -14.51 14.18
N PHE A 72 5.31 -13.33 14.83
CA PHE A 72 6.44 -12.39 14.73
C PHE A 72 7.73 -12.93 15.40
N LEU A 73 7.62 -13.48 16.61
CA LEU A 73 8.75 -14.11 17.33
C LEU A 73 9.31 -15.38 16.63
N GLY A 74 8.77 -15.75 15.46
CA GLY A 74 9.23 -16.90 14.67
C GLY A 74 10.33 -16.59 13.65
N LEU A 75 10.86 -15.36 13.59
CA LEU A 75 11.90 -14.97 12.63
C LEU A 75 13.18 -15.78 12.87
N SER A 76 13.67 -16.44 11.81
CA SER A 76 14.93 -17.20 11.84
C SER A 76 15.84 -16.71 10.72
N ILE A 77 17.02 -16.19 11.08
CA ILE A 77 17.96 -15.57 10.14
C ILE A 77 19.05 -16.57 9.76
N GLN A 78 19.37 -16.66 8.45
CA GLN A 78 20.48 -17.49 7.96
C GLN A 78 21.82 -16.87 8.41
N GLN A 79 22.57 -17.58 9.26
CA GLN A 79 23.86 -17.08 9.77
C GLN A 79 25.03 -17.30 8.80
N ASP A 80 24.89 -18.23 7.85
CA ASP A 80 25.93 -18.50 6.85
C ASP A 80 25.90 -17.45 5.72
N LYS A 81 26.97 -16.64 5.66
CA LYS A 81 27.16 -15.58 4.66
C LYS A 81 27.31 -16.13 3.23
N ASP A 82 27.79 -17.37 3.06
CA ASP A 82 27.95 -17.95 1.72
C ASP A 82 26.64 -18.47 1.12
N SER A 83 25.65 -18.68 1.98
CA SER A 83 24.28 -19.06 1.62
C SER A 83 23.33 -17.85 1.46
N SER A 84 23.82 -16.62 1.66
CA SER A 84 23.03 -15.39 1.68
C SER A 84 23.27 -14.51 0.44
N THR A 85 22.31 -13.63 0.10
CA THR A 85 22.48 -12.74 -1.05
C THR A 85 23.59 -11.71 -0.81
N LYS A 86 24.63 -11.76 -1.64
CA LYS A 86 25.73 -10.77 -1.65
C LYS A 86 25.34 -9.56 -2.52
N GLY A 87 25.36 -8.36 -1.96
CA GLY A 87 25.06 -7.13 -2.67
C GLY A 87 25.11 -5.90 -1.76
N ASP A 88 25.38 -4.74 -2.34
CA ASP A 88 25.48 -3.45 -1.64
C ASP A 88 24.24 -3.20 -0.74
N PRO A 89 24.42 -2.97 0.57
CA PRO A 89 23.32 -2.74 1.51
C PRO A 89 22.48 -1.51 1.17
N ALA A 90 23.02 -0.53 0.43
CA ALA A 90 22.32 0.71 0.15
C ALA A 90 22.60 1.26 -1.26
N ASN A 91 21.63 1.09 -2.17
CA ASN A 91 21.65 1.72 -3.49
C ASN A 91 21.10 3.15 -3.41
N ALA A 92 21.83 4.03 -2.72
CA ALA A 92 21.51 5.46 -2.59
C ALA A 92 22.07 6.30 -3.74
N ASP A 93 23.03 5.77 -4.53
CA ASP A 93 23.69 6.50 -5.62
C ASP A 93 22.70 7.20 -6.56
N ARG A 94 22.91 8.50 -6.79
CA ARG A 94 22.09 9.40 -7.62
C ARG A 94 20.65 9.60 -7.15
N LYS A 95 20.27 9.14 -5.96
CA LYS A 95 18.95 9.41 -5.37
C LYS A 95 18.92 10.76 -4.68
N LEU A 96 17.71 11.31 -4.51
CA LEU A 96 17.51 12.51 -3.72
C LEU A 96 17.81 12.19 -2.25
N ARG A 97 18.61 13.02 -1.59
CA ARG A 97 18.96 12.86 -0.18
C ARG A 97 18.43 14.01 0.68
N PRO A 98 18.08 13.74 1.94
CA PRO A 98 17.80 14.82 2.88
C PRO A 98 19.09 15.60 3.21
N GLU A 99 18.93 16.78 3.77
CA GLU A 99 20.03 17.49 4.43
C GLU A 99 20.24 16.95 5.85
N LYS A 100 19.13 16.62 6.54
CA LYS A 100 19.12 16.28 7.98
C LYS A 100 18.30 15.02 8.24
N ILE A 101 18.81 14.17 9.12
CA ILE A 101 18.06 13.09 9.77
C ILE A 101 17.94 13.44 11.25
N ARG A 102 16.71 13.45 11.79
CA ARG A 102 16.39 13.92 13.16
C ARG A 102 15.47 12.96 13.90
N GLU A 103 15.50 12.96 15.22
CA GLU A 103 14.60 12.10 15.99
C GLU A 103 13.15 12.62 15.90
N TRP A 104 12.21 11.73 15.65
CA TRP A 104 10.78 12.00 15.70
C TRP A 104 10.24 11.87 17.13
N THR A 105 10.52 12.88 17.94
CA THR A 105 10.19 12.86 19.38
C THR A 105 8.68 12.83 19.67
N SER A 106 7.84 13.37 18.78
CA SER A 106 6.37 13.36 18.91
C SER A 106 5.70 12.06 18.46
N PHE A 107 6.44 11.11 17.85
CA PHE A 107 5.88 9.87 17.32
C PHE A 107 5.03 9.09 18.34
N PRO A 108 5.48 8.86 19.60
CA PRO A 108 4.67 8.21 20.62
C PRO A 108 3.29 8.82 20.84
N ALA A 109 3.23 10.15 21.00
CA ALA A 109 1.99 10.86 21.27
C ALA A 109 1.05 10.79 20.07
N GLU A 110 1.58 10.96 18.85
CA GLU A 110 0.81 10.85 17.62
C GLU A 110 0.26 9.44 17.40
N GLN A 111 1.03 8.40 17.71
CA GLN A 111 0.60 7.00 17.66
C GLN A 111 -0.46 6.69 18.72
N ALA A 112 -0.31 7.22 19.94
CA ALA A 112 -1.28 7.02 21.01
C ALA A 112 -2.66 7.58 20.66
N LEU A 113 -2.73 8.75 20.01
CA LEU A 113 -3.99 9.33 19.54
C LEU A 113 -4.74 8.42 18.55
N VAL A 114 -4.01 7.74 17.67
CA VAL A 114 -4.63 6.77 16.74
C VAL A 114 -5.22 5.58 17.49
N TRP A 115 -4.54 5.11 18.53
CA TRP A 115 -5.06 4.05 19.39
C TRP A 115 -6.27 4.52 20.20
N GLU A 116 -6.29 5.75 20.71
CA GLU A 116 -7.46 6.31 21.39
C GLU A 116 -8.67 6.35 20.44
N ASP A 117 -8.51 6.91 19.23
CA ASP A 117 -9.54 6.93 18.18
C ASP A 117 -10.06 5.52 17.84
N LEU A 118 -9.18 4.51 17.85
CA LEU A 118 -9.52 3.12 17.54
C LEU A 118 -10.22 2.40 18.71
N MET A 119 -9.72 2.57 19.93
CA MET A 119 -10.22 1.89 21.13
C MET A 119 -11.56 2.47 21.63
N ASP A 120 -11.91 3.69 21.22
CA ASP A 120 -13.21 4.30 21.52
C ASP A 120 -14.37 3.65 20.73
N ALA A 121 -14.08 2.88 19.68
CA ALA A 121 -15.09 2.16 18.91
C ALA A 121 -15.46 0.80 19.55
N GLU A 122 -16.76 0.46 19.55
CA GLU A 122 -17.24 -0.85 20.07
C GLU A 122 -16.68 -2.03 19.27
N PHE A 123 -16.35 -1.78 18.00
CA PHE A 123 -15.72 -2.71 17.06
C PHE A 123 -14.53 -3.49 17.65
N VAL A 124 -13.72 -2.88 18.51
CA VAL A 124 -12.51 -3.51 19.08
C VAL A 124 -12.85 -4.67 20.02
N THR A 125 -14.04 -4.64 20.63
CA THR A 125 -14.54 -5.71 21.51
C THR A 125 -15.25 -6.83 20.76
N GLU A 126 -15.54 -6.62 19.48
CA GLU A 126 -16.19 -7.60 18.63
C GLU A 126 -15.16 -8.60 18.06
N ARG A 127 -15.65 -9.82 17.78
CA ARG A 127 -14.82 -10.94 17.32
C ARG A 127 -14.84 -11.03 15.80
N HIS A 128 -13.98 -10.25 15.13
CA HIS A 128 -13.90 -10.20 13.66
C HIS A 128 -12.70 -10.96 13.08
N PHE A 129 -11.69 -11.24 13.89
CA PHE A 129 -10.37 -11.62 13.39
C PHE A 129 -10.10 -13.12 13.40
N THR A 130 -9.00 -13.50 12.76
CA THR A 130 -8.63 -14.89 12.53
C THR A 130 -8.58 -15.69 13.85
N PRO A 131 -9.18 -16.89 13.91
CA PRO A 131 -9.12 -17.74 15.10
C PRO A 131 -7.70 -18.10 15.54
N LEU A 132 -7.51 -18.28 16.85
CA LEU A 132 -6.21 -18.56 17.45
C LEU A 132 -5.54 -19.83 16.89
N VAL A 133 -6.33 -20.88 16.63
CA VAL A 133 -5.81 -22.14 16.05
C VAL A 133 -5.15 -21.91 14.69
N VAL A 134 -5.74 -21.06 13.85
CA VAL A 134 -5.24 -20.77 12.51
C VAL A 134 -3.94 -19.96 12.58
N LEU A 135 -3.86 -18.98 13.51
CA LEU A 135 -2.63 -18.21 13.72
C LEU A 135 -1.47 -19.08 14.21
N LYS A 136 -1.75 -20.08 15.06
CA LYS A 136 -0.74 -21.06 15.52
C LYS A 136 -0.21 -21.91 14.37
N GLU A 137 -1.08 -22.39 13.48
CA GLU A 137 -0.64 -23.17 12.31
C GLU A 137 0.19 -22.33 11.34
N TYR A 138 -0.22 -21.09 11.04
CA TYR A 138 0.59 -20.18 10.23
C TYR A 138 1.97 -19.89 10.86
N GLY A 139 2.03 -19.78 12.18
CA GLY A 139 3.28 -19.62 12.92
C GLY A 139 4.22 -20.81 12.74
N LYS A 140 3.69 -22.05 12.77
CA LYS A 140 4.47 -23.27 12.52
C LYS A 140 5.02 -23.32 11.10
N GLU A 141 4.23 -22.94 10.10
CA GLU A 141 4.67 -22.92 8.69
C GLU A 141 5.76 -21.86 8.45
N THR A 142 5.57 -20.66 9.01
CA THR A 142 6.50 -19.53 8.82
C THR A 142 7.88 -19.83 9.40
N ARG A 143 7.95 -20.48 10.57
CA ARG A 143 9.20 -20.85 11.26
C ARG A 143 10.06 -21.88 10.51
N GLN A 144 9.53 -22.54 9.50
CA GLN A 144 10.28 -23.54 8.73
C GLN A 144 11.26 -22.92 7.72
N ARG A 145 11.12 -21.64 7.39
CA ARG A 145 11.95 -20.95 6.40
C ARG A 145 12.89 -19.96 7.07
N MET A 146 14.17 -20.04 6.72
CA MET A 146 15.18 -19.07 7.15
C MET A 146 15.23 -17.90 6.18
N VAL A 147 15.42 -16.69 6.70
CA VAL A 147 15.57 -15.46 5.90
C VAL A 147 17.02 -15.33 5.45
N SER A 148 17.25 -15.41 4.14
CA SER A 148 18.59 -15.32 3.52
C SER A 148 18.71 -14.20 2.46
N SER A 149 17.60 -13.50 2.20
CA SER A 149 17.47 -12.48 1.17
C SER A 149 16.33 -11.50 1.47
N GLU A 150 16.31 -10.36 0.77
CA GLU A 150 15.18 -9.42 0.80
C GLU A 150 13.88 -10.03 0.31
N LEU A 151 13.94 -11.01 -0.61
CA LEU A 151 12.76 -11.73 -1.09
C LEU A 151 12.18 -12.65 0.00
N ASP A 152 13.05 -13.32 0.75
CA ASP A 152 12.62 -14.15 1.88
C ASP A 152 12.03 -13.29 3.00
N LEU A 153 12.65 -12.12 3.26
CA LEU A 153 12.12 -11.15 4.21
C LEU A 153 10.75 -10.64 3.76
N GLY A 154 10.60 -10.28 2.48
CA GLY A 154 9.31 -9.87 1.92
C GLY A 154 8.25 -10.97 2.04
N TYR A 155 8.62 -12.25 1.88
CA TYR A 155 7.69 -13.37 2.11
C TYR A 155 7.29 -13.48 3.59
N PHE A 156 8.25 -13.37 4.50
CA PHE A 156 8.00 -13.38 5.94
C PHE A 156 7.04 -12.25 6.32
N GLU A 157 7.38 -11.00 5.99
CA GLU A 157 6.58 -9.81 6.27
C GLU A 157 5.18 -9.90 5.68
N ARG A 158 5.05 -10.45 4.46
CA ARG A 158 3.74 -10.66 3.84
C ARG A 158 2.82 -11.57 4.66
N GLN A 159 3.36 -12.63 5.26
CA GLN A 159 2.61 -13.63 6.03
C GLN A 159 2.34 -13.18 7.47
N THR A 160 3.32 -12.54 8.10
CA THR A 160 3.28 -12.18 9.52
C THR A 160 2.68 -10.80 9.77
N MET A 161 2.83 -9.87 8.81
CA MET A 161 2.49 -8.45 9.00
C MET A 161 1.53 -7.93 7.91
N GLU A 162 1.92 -7.90 6.63
CA GLU A 162 1.17 -7.17 5.59
C GLU A 162 -0.27 -7.68 5.45
N SER A 163 -0.44 -9.01 5.39
CA SER A 163 -1.74 -9.65 5.24
C SER A 163 -2.61 -9.48 6.49
N ARG A 164 -1.98 -9.37 7.67
CA ARG A 164 -2.67 -9.17 8.96
C ARG A 164 -3.16 -7.74 9.09
N VAL A 165 -2.32 -6.76 8.81
CA VAL A 165 -2.70 -5.34 8.79
C VAL A 165 -3.76 -5.10 7.72
N SER A 166 -3.61 -5.70 6.53
CA SER A 166 -4.64 -5.61 5.47
C SER A 166 -5.98 -6.17 5.91
N SER A 167 -5.98 -7.34 6.56
CA SER A 167 -7.20 -7.94 7.10
C SER A 167 -7.84 -7.06 8.16
N VAL A 168 -7.05 -6.42 9.03
CA VAL A 168 -7.60 -5.51 10.04
C VAL A 168 -8.25 -4.30 9.39
N VAL A 169 -7.57 -3.63 8.47
CA VAL A 169 -8.10 -2.44 7.78
C VAL A 169 -9.35 -2.76 6.95
N GLU A 170 -9.43 -3.94 6.35
CA GLU A 170 -10.63 -4.40 5.63
C GLU A 170 -11.84 -4.54 6.57
N GLN A 171 -11.65 -5.07 7.78
CA GLN A 171 -12.72 -5.14 8.78
C GLN A 171 -13.08 -3.74 9.31
N LEU A 172 -12.09 -2.87 9.55
CA LEU A 172 -12.34 -1.48 9.96
C LEU A 172 -13.12 -0.69 8.91
N HIS A 173 -12.93 -0.97 7.61
CA HIS A 173 -13.70 -0.33 6.54
C HIS A 173 -15.19 -0.72 6.55
N ALA A 174 -15.56 -1.87 7.12
CA ALA A 174 -16.96 -2.27 7.26
C ALA A 174 -17.73 -1.38 8.27
N ASP A 175 -17.02 -0.80 9.24
CA ASP A 175 -17.59 0.13 10.22
C ASP A 175 -17.65 1.56 9.63
N PRO A 176 -18.84 2.18 9.51
CA PRO A 176 -18.98 3.51 8.92
C PRO A 176 -18.25 4.64 9.66
N GLN A 177 -18.17 4.56 10.99
CA GLN A 177 -17.53 5.57 11.83
C GLN A 177 -16.01 5.51 11.65
N LEU A 178 -15.42 4.33 11.78
CA LEU A 178 -13.98 4.12 11.61
C LEU A 178 -13.53 4.39 10.17
N ARG A 179 -14.35 4.02 9.19
CA ARG A 179 -14.12 4.36 7.78
C ARG A 179 -13.98 5.86 7.57
N GLN A 180 -14.82 6.67 8.19
CA GLN A 180 -14.76 8.13 8.07
C GLN A 180 -13.58 8.71 8.86
N THR A 181 -13.34 8.24 10.08
CA THR A 181 -12.24 8.72 10.95
C THR A 181 -10.86 8.50 10.33
N PHE A 182 -10.65 7.35 9.70
CA PHE A 182 -9.36 6.96 9.12
C PHE A 182 -9.28 7.07 7.59
N CYS A 183 -10.31 7.63 6.94
CA CYS A 183 -10.37 7.83 5.49
C CYS A 183 -10.12 6.52 4.70
N LEU A 184 -10.74 5.42 5.13
CA LEU A 184 -10.57 4.10 4.52
C LEU A 184 -11.38 4.03 3.22
N ASN A 185 -10.74 3.78 2.07
CA ASN A 185 -11.43 3.63 0.79
C ASN A 185 -11.77 2.17 0.45
N GLY A 186 -11.22 1.23 1.23
CA GLY A 186 -11.37 -0.21 1.05
C GLY A 186 -10.24 -0.95 1.76
N LYS A 187 -9.78 -2.04 1.17
CA LYS A 187 -8.61 -2.77 1.66
C LYS A 187 -7.31 -2.05 1.30
N ILE A 188 -6.27 -2.25 2.11
CA ILE A 188 -4.92 -1.83 1.73
C ILE A 188 -4.20 -2.92 0.95
N THR A 189 -3.26 -2.55 0.08
CA THR A 189 -2.36 -3.50 -0.58
C THR A 189 -0.93 -3.03 -0.48
N PHE A 190 -0.02 -3.99 -0.29
CA PHE A 190 1.42 -3.79 -0.33
C PHE A 190 1.87 -4.20 -1.73
N GLU A 191 2.26 -3.23 -2.56
CA GLU A 191 2.59 -3.45 -3.96
C GLU A 191 4.03 -3.05 -4.26
N ASN A 192 4.72 -3.90 -5.03
CA ASN A 192 6.07 -3.66 -5.46
C ASN A 192 6.09 -2.79 -6.72
N HIS A 193 6.68 -1.60 -6.62
CA HIS A 193 6.71 -0.62 -7.71
C HIS A 193 7.47 -1.10 -8.95
N GLY A 194 8.43 -2.02 -8.79
CA GLY A 194 9.22 -2.55 -9.91
C GLY A 194 8.38 -3.29 -10.96
N ASN A 195 7.20 -3.79 -10.57
CA ASN A 195 6.27 -4.52 -11.44
C ASN A 195 5.15 -3.63 -12.00
N THR A 196 5.10 -2.35 -11.60
CA THR A 196 4.05 -1.43 -12.04
C THR A 196 4.50 -0.74 -13.32
N LEU A 197 3.66 -0.76 -14.36
CA LEU A 197 3.96 -0.25 -15.72
C LEU A 197 4.98 -1.10 -16.53
N THR A 198 4.90 -2.43 -16.50
CA THR A 198 5.76 -3.34 -17.29
C THR A 198 5.13 -3.76 -18.62
N ASP A 199 5.96 -4.05 -19.63
CA ASP A 199 5.47 -4.62 -20.89
C ASP A 199 5.14 -6.11 -20.69
N ASP A 200 3.85 -6.46 -20.58
CA ASP A 200 3.37 -7.85 -20.42
C ASP A 200 3.90 -8.79 -21.52
N SER A 201 4.26 -8.24 -22.69
CA SER A 201 4.87 -8.99 -23.78
C SER A 201 6.18 -9.66 -23.38
N ASN A 202 6.95 -9.08 -22.45
CA ASN A 202 8.18 -9.67 -21.94
C ASN A 202 7.88 -10.77 -20.90
N LEU A 203 6.84 -10.61 -20.07
CA LEU A 203 6.42 -11.65 -19.12
C LEU A 203 5.88 -12.89 -19.83
N ALA A 204 5.14 -12.72 -20.93
CA ALA A 204 4.65 -13.83 -21.74
C ALA A 204 5.79 -14.55 -22.49
N ALA A 205 6.77 -13.81 -23.03
CA ALA A 205 7.95 -14.41 -23.65
C ALA A 205 8.81 -15.19 -22.65
N ASP A 206 8.92 -14.70 -21.41
CA ASP A 206 9.59 -15.41 -20.31
C ASP A 206 8.78 -16.66 -19.88
N MET A 207 7.45 -16.62 -19.91
CA MET A 207 6.62 -17.81 -19.64
C MET A 207 6.63 -18.84 -20.77
N ASP A 208 6.67 -18.44 -22.04
CA ASP A 208 6.77 -19.35 -23.18
C ASP A 208 8.15 -20.06 -23.23
N SER A 209 9.15 -19.49 -22.55
CA SER A 209 10.45 -20.14 -22.30
C SER A 209 10.42 -21.18 -21.18
N LEU A 210 9.31 -21.29 -20.42
CA LEU A 210 9.07 -22.32 -19.41
C LEU A 210 8.44 -23.58 -20.03
N THR A 211 9.07 -24.15 -21.05
CA THR A 211 8.75 -25.54 -21.42
C THR A 211 9.36 -26.47 -20.38
N ILE A 212 8.50 -27.22 -19.68
CA ILE A 212 8.86 -28.27 -18.72
C ILE A 212 9.67 -29.34 -19.46
N THR A 213 10.99 -29.18 -19.47
CA THR A 213 11.93 -30.29 -19.61
C THR A 213 12.84 -30.25 -18.38
N GLN A 214 12.84 -31.38 -17.68
CA GLN A 214 13.47 -31.56 -16.38
C GLN A 214 14.98 -31.33 -16.43
N ASN A 215 15.50 -30.84 -15.29
CA ASN A 215 16.90 -30.83 -14.86
C ASN A 215 17.84 -29.87 -15.60
N ASN A 216 17.82 -28.59 -15.19
CA ASN A 216 19.07 -27.84 -14.99
C ASN A 216 18.87 -26.73 -13.95
N PRO A 217 19.76 -26.59 -12.96
CA PRO A 217 19.67 -25.51 -11.97
C PRO A 217 19.84 -24.14 -12.65
N ARG A 218 18.97 -23.20 -12.28
CA ARG A 218 18.91 -21.83 -12.78
C ARG A 218 20.30 -21.17 -12.72
N ARG A 219 20.96 -21.02 -13.87
CA ARG A 219 22.21 -20.26 -14.01
C ARG A 219 21.87 -18.87 -14.52
N SER A 220 22.10 -17.85 -13.70
CA SER A 220 21.88 -16.45 -14.10
C SER A 220 22.75 -16.09 -15.31
N GLN A 221 22.20 -15.29 -16.25
CA GLN A 221 22.93 -14.78 -17.43
C GLN A 221 24.22 -14.03 -17.06
N ARG A 222 24.32 -13.56 -15.80
CA ARG A 222 25.51 -12.91 -15.24
C ARG A 222 26.72 -13.85 -15.11
N LEU A 223 26.50 -15.15 -14.97
CA LEU A 223 27.57 -16.17 -14.91
C LEU A 223 27.96 -16.67 -16.31
N ALA A 224 27.03 -16.69 -17.27
CA ALA A 224 27.32 -17.07 -18.65
C ALA A 224 28.28 -16.08 -19.34
N ALA A 225 28.16 -14.79 -19.02
CA ALA A 225 29.05 -13.74 -19.53
C ALA A 225 30.48 -13.77 -18.95
N LYS A 226 30.72 -14.52 -17.85
CA LYS A 226 32.06 -14.69 -17.24
C LYS A 226 32.77 -15.96 -17.69
N SER A 227 32.06 -16.96 -18.21
CA SER A 227 32.67 -18.20 -18.72
C SER A 227 33.17 -18.08 -20.17
N SER A 228 32.73 -17.08 -20.93
CA SER A 228 33.19 -16.83 -22.30
C SER A 228 34.47 -15.98 -22.38
N SER A 229 35.03 -15.52 -21.25
CA SER A 229 36.28 -14.76 -21.20
C SER A 229 37.48 -15.54 -20.68
N ALA A 230 37.35 -16.85 -20.47
CA ALA A 230 38.45 -17.71 -20.04
C ALA A 230 38.88 -18.63 -21.20
N GLY A 231 39.65 -18.09 -22.13
CA GLY A 231 40.32 -18.87 -23.16
C GLY A 231 40.50 -18.13 -24.47
N GLN A 232 41.45 -17.18 -24.52
CA GLN A 232 42.29 -16.92 -25.69
C GLN A 232 43.42 -15.95 -25.30
N SER A 233 44.63 -16.40 -25.58
CA SER A 233 45.91 -15.78 -25.28
C SER A 233 46.17 -14.51 -26.10
N ALA A 234 46.84 -13.57 -25.43
CA ALA A 234 47.63 -12.43 -25.89
C ALA A 234 47.64 -12.05 -27.39
N GLU A 235 47.14 -10.84 -27.69
CA GLU A 235 47.82 -9.87 -28.55
C GLU A 235 47.29 -8.44 -28.29
N GLN A 236 48.18 -7.46 -28.40
CA GLN A 236 48.04 -6.05 -27.98
C GLN A 236 47.12 -5.24 -28.90
N GLY A 237 46.35 -4.28 -28.35
CA GLY A 237 45.82 -3.17 -29.16
C GLY A 237 44.59 -2.43 -28.59
N MET A 238 44.85 -1.22 -28.11
CA MET A 238 43.97 -0.04 -27.99
C MET A 238 42.62 -0.13 -27.24
N GLY A 239 42.51 0.74 -26.22
CA GLY A 239 41.38 0.83 -25.30
C GLY A 239 40.03 1.13 -25.98
N VAL A 240 39.05 0.30 -25.64
CA VAL A 240 37.63 0.61 -25.75
C VAL A 240 37.14 0.91 -24.34
N GLN A 241 36.79 2.18 -24.10
CA GLN A 241 36.11 2.62 -22.89
C GLN A 241 34.88 1.72 -22.67
N ARG A 242 34.84 0.99 -21.55
CA ARG A 242 33.66 0.26 -21.10
C ARG A 242 32.52 1.27 -20.96
N ALA A 243 31.60 1.27 -21.91
CA ALA A 243 30.33 1.98 -21.78
C ALA A 243 29.66 1.48 -20.51
N ALA A 244 29.53 2.38 -19.52
CA ALA A 244 28.77 2.13 -18.31
C ALA A 244 27.36 1.68 -18.73
N GLN A 245 26.98 0.46 -18.35
CA GLN A 245 25.62 -0.03 -18.55
C GLN A 245 24.66 1.00 -17.96
N VAL A 246 23.86 1.63 -18.83
CA VAL A 246 22.80 2.56 -18.44
C VAL A 246 21.82 1.76 -17.57
N ARG A 247 21.88 1.98 -16.24
CA ARG A 247 20.94 1.38 -15.28
C ARG A 247 19.54 1.88 -15.63
N SER A 248 18.56 0.99 -15.63
CA SER A 248 17.15 1.35 -15.87
C SER A 248 16.70 2.40 -14.85
N PRO A 249 15.98 3.47 -15.26
CA PRO A 249 15.50 4.52 -14.36
C PRO A 249 14.38 4.07 -13.40
N ARG A 250 13.96 2.79 -13.45
CA ARG A 250 12.87 2.27 -12.62
C ARG A 250 13.30 1.99 -11.18
N PRO A 251 12.37 2.17 -10.21
CA PRO A 251 12.51 1.64 -8.87
C PRO A 251 12.80 0.13 -8.92
N ARG A 252 13.69 -0.33 -8.04
CA ARG A 252 14.11 -1.74 -7.99
C ARG A 252 12.99 -2.58 -7.36
N ALA A 253 13.04 -3.88 -7.59
CA ALA A 253 12.09 -4.86 -7.09
C ALA A 253 12.13 -5.08 -5.55
N ASP A 254 12.82 -4.25 -4.78
CA ASP A 254 12.88 -4.27 -3.31
C ASP A 254 12.01 -3.18 -2.66
N GLN A 255 11.30 -2.37 -3.45
CA GLN A 255 10.57 -1.19 -2.99
C GLN A 255 9.07 -1.39 -3.06
N PHE A 256 8.43 -1.28 -1.90
CA PHE A 256 7.00 -1.48 -1.73
C PHE A 256 6.33 -0.15 -1.39
N CYS A 257 5.11 0.02 -1.88
CA CYS A 257 4.22 1.08 -1.42
C CYS A 257 2.93 0.46 -0.93
N VAL A 258 2.39 1.07 0.11
CA VAL A 258 1.08 0.72 0.63
C VAL A 258 0.03 1.61 -0.01
N TYR A 259 -1.00 1.00 -0.57
CA TYR A 259 -2.07 1.68 -1.28
C TYR A 259 -3.40 1.57 -0.52
N ASN A 260 -4.13 2.67 -0.40
CA ASN A 260 -5.53 2.71 -0.01
C ASN A 260 -6.38 2.41 -1.27
N ASN A 261 -6.82 1.17 -1.43
CA ASN A 261 -7.56 0.78 -2.62
C ASN A 261 -9.00 1.24 -2.50
N GLY A 262 -9.36 2.24 -3.30
CA GLY A 262 -10.74 2.55 -3.59
C GLY A 262 -11.34 1.63 -4.65
N PRO A 263 -12.63 1.79 -4.96
CA PRO A 263 -13.27 1.07 -6.05
C PRO A 263 -12.62 1.39 -7.39
N ASP A 264 -12.14 2.62 -7.57
CA ASP A 264 -11.61 3.11 -8.85
C ASP A 264 -10.11 3.39 -8.89
N GLU A 265 -9.54 3.84 -7.77
CA GLU A 265 -8.21 4.41 -7.66
C GLU A 265 -7.39 3.73 -6.56
N LYS A 266 -6.06 3.74 -6.71
CA LYS A 266 -5.14 3.22 -5.70
C LYS A 266 -4.30 4.36 -5.15
N ILE A 267 -4.74 4.96 -4.06
CA ILE A 267 -4.05 6.13 -3.49
C ILE A 267 -2.84 5.64 -2.68
N PRO A 268 -1.61 6.06 -2.99
CA PRO A 268 -0.44 5.67 -2.20
C PRO A 268 -0.49 6.33 -0.81
N ALA A 269 -0.17 5.57 0.23
CA ALA A 269 -0.21 6.03 1.62
C ALA A 269 1.19 6.24 2.21
N PHE A 270 2.08 5.26 2.04
CA PHE A 270 3.47 5.33 2.51
C PHE A 270 4.37 4.31 1.82
N ILE A 271 5.69 4.53 1.89
CA ILE A 271 6.72 3.65 1.31
C ILE A 271 7.26 2.67 2.35
N VAL A 272 7.55 1.45 1.92
CA VAL A 272 8.24 0.42 2.70
C VAL A 272 9.50 -0.02 1.97
N GLU A 273 10.63 0.06 2.66
CA GLU A 273 11.93 -0.40 2.18
C GLU A 273 12.40 -1.59 3.03
N TYR A 274 12.50 -2.76 2.42
CA TYR A 274 13.00 -3.96 3.08
C TYR A 274 14.51 -4.07 2.91
N LYS A 275 15.22 -4.28 4.02
CA LYS A 275 16.65 -4.62 4.02
C LYS A 275 16.85 -5.93 4.74
N ALA A 276 17.50 -6.89 4.08
CA ALA A 276 17.74 -8.18 4.71
C ALA A 276 18.61 -7.99 5.97
N PRO A 277 18.29 -8.66 7.08
CA PRO A 277 18.98 -8.44 8.36
C PRO A 277 20.48 -8.76 8.30
N HIS A 278 20.93 -9.66 7.40
CA HIS A 278 22.35 -9.92 7.18
C HIS A 278 23.11 -8.79 6.47
N LYS A 279 22.40 -7.84 5.82
CA LYS A 279 22.97 -6.65 5.19
C LYS A 279 22.95 -5.42 6.11
N VAL A 280 21.95 -5.34 6.96
CA VAL A 280 21.76 -4.27 7.95
C VAL A 280 21.21 -4.91 9.23
N SER A 281 22.11 -5.31 10.13
CA SER A 281 21.72 -5.95 11.39
C SER A 281 21.24 -4.92 12.43
N LEU A 282 20.62 -5.41 13.51
CA LEU A 282 20.24 -4.56 14.64
C LEU A 282 21.45 -3.82 15.24
N ALA A 283 22.64 -4.43 15.24
CA ALA A 283 23.88 -3.78 15.69
C ALA A 283 24.25 -2.57 14.81
N HIS A 284 24.11 -2.69 13.48
CA HIS A 284 24.33 -1.58 12.56
C HIS A 284 23.38 -0.41 12.85
N ILE A 285 22.10 -0.72 13.10
CA ILE A 285 21.08 0.28 13.41
C ILE A 285 21.41 0.99 14.72
N LYS A 286 21.72 0.24 15.79
CA LYS A 286 22.03 0.82 17.11
C LYS A 286 23.30 1.68 17.11
N ALA A 287 24.34 1.25 16.38
CA ALA A 287 25.57 2.02 16.24
C ALA A 287 25.36 3.28 15.38
N GLY A 288 24.68 3.14 14.22
CA GLY A 288 24.61 4.17 13.19
C GLY A 288 23.44 5.15 13.27
N LEU A 289 22.31 4.76 13.85
CA LEU A 289 21.11 5.59 13.87
C LEU A 289 21.19 6.65 14.97
N GLN A 290 21.34 7.89 14.55
CA GLN A 290 21.36 9.08 15.41
C GLN A 290 20.99 10.32 14.61
N GLU A 291 20.85 11.46 15.28
CA GLU A 291 20.73 12.73 14.56
C GLU A 291 22.00 13.02 13.75
N MET A 292 21.84 13.36 12.48
CA MET A 292 22.96 13.54 11.57
C MET A 292 22.70 14.59 10.48
N ASN A 293 23.75 15.34 10.13
CA ASN A 293 23.81 16.19 8.95
C ASN A 293 24.49 15.40 7.82
N LEU A 294 23.81 15.21 6.68
CA LEU A 294 24.35 14.34 5.64
C LEU A 294 25.62 14.90 4.99
N ASP A 295 25.79 16.22 4.95
CA ASP A 295 27.01 16.86 4.45
C ASP A 295 28.26 16.56 5.32
N GLU A 296 28.06 16.11 6.57
CA GLU A 296 29.14 15.65 7.45
C GLU A 296 29.37 14.14 7.28
N VAL A 297 28.31 13.34 7.23
CA VAL A 297 28.38 11.86 7.11
C VAL A 297 28.97 11.40 5.77
N LEU A 298 28.76 12.19 4.71
CA LEU A 298 29.27 11.91 3.37
C LEU A 298 30.75 12.28 3.19
N ARG A 299 31.40 12.94 4.16
CA ARG A 299 32.83 13.24 4.10
C ARG A 299 33.60 11.96 4.42
N PHE A 300 34.29 11.44 3.42
CA PHE A 300 35.15 10.28 3.60
C PHE A 300 36.48 10.65 4.26
N GLN A 301 36.93 9.82 5.20
CA GLN A 301 38.27 9.84 5.80
C GLN A 301 38.96 8.47 5.65
N GLU A 302 40.25 8.43 5.30
CA GLU A 302 40.98 7.17 5.06
C GLU A 302 41.00 6.19 6.26
N LYS A 303 40.74 6.67 7.48
CA LYS A 303 40.61 5.87 8.70
C LYS A 303 39.38 6.31 9.46
N GLU A 304 38.28 5.60 9.29
CA GLU A 304 37.02 5.87 9.99
C GLU A 304 36.75 4.85 11.07
N PRO A 305 36.21 5.28 12.22
CA PRO A 305 35.71 4.34 13.21
C PRO A 305 34.53 3.55 12.63
N PRO A 306 34.31 2.29 13.07
CA PRO A 306 33.17 1.48 12.64
C PRO A 306 31.81 2.20 12.77
N GLU A 307 31.64 3.04 13.79
CA GLU A 307 30.43 3.82 14.00
C GLU A 307 30.12 4.77 12.84
N ASP A 308 31.12 5.45 12.26
CA ASP A 308 30.91 6.37 11.14
C ASP A 308 30.52 5.62 9.87
N ILE A 309 31.04 4.40 9.69
CA ILE A 309 30.63 3.51 8.61
C ILE A 309 29.18 3.06 8.82
N CYS A 310 28.80 2.65 10.05
CA CYS A 310 27.41 2.34 10.38
C CYS A 310 26.47 3.53 10.14
N ARG A 311 26.87 4.74 10.58
CA ARG A 311 26.11 5.99 10.34
C ARG A 311 25.88 6.22 8.85
N ARG A 312 26.92 6.04 8.04
CA ARG A 312 26.82 6.21 6.59
C ARG A 312 25.91 5.16 5.95
N THR A 313 26.02 3.90 6.36
CA THR A 313 25.15 2.82 5.89
C THR A 313 23.69 3.11 6.21
N ILE A 314 23.37 3.47 7.47
CA ILE A 314 22.00 3.82 7.87
C ILE A 314 21.49 5.07 7.15
N ALA A 315 22.33 6.11 6.98
CA ALA A 315 21.98 7.30 6.21
C ALA A 315 21.65 6.95 4.75
N ALA A 316 22.39 6.03 4.13
CA ALA A 316 22.16 5.60 2.76
C ALA A 316 20.84 4.80 2.63
N VAL A 317 20.54 3.93 3.61
CA VAL A 317 19.28 3.17 3.66
C VAL A 317 18.07 4.11 3.84
N ILE A 318 18.15 5.06 4.77
CA ILE A 318 17.10 6.08 4.97
C ILE A 318 16.95 6.95 3.72
N THR A 319 18.06 7.36 3.09
CA THR A 319 18.05 8.13 1.83
C THR A 319 17.32 7.39 0.72
N GLN A 320 17.50 6.06 0.63
CA GLN A 320 16.79 5.24 -0.34
C GLN A 320 15.27 5.34 -0.13
N ALA A 321 14.74 5.14 1.08
CA ALA A 321 13.31 5.28 1.36
C ALA A 321 12.82 6.72 1.16
N PHE A 322 13.58 7.70 1.66
CA PHE A 322 13.30 9.13 1.55
C PHE A 322 13.12 9.59 0.11
N SER A 323 14.00 9.17 -0.81
CA SER A 323 13.90 9.56 -2.22
C SER A 323 12.55 9.16 -2.82
N TYR A 324 12.02 7.99 -2.45
CA TYR A 324 10.70 7.54 -2.92
C TYR A 324 9.55 8.27 -2.22
N MET A 325 9.70 8.62 -0.93
CA MET A 325 8.72 9.46 -0.25
C MET A 325 8.58 10.82 -0.97
N ILE A 326 9.69 11.44 -1.38
CA ILE A 326 9.66 12.69 -2.15
C ILE A 326 9.03 12.49 -3.54
N GLN A 327 9.45 11.46 -4.28
CA GLN A 327 8.93 11.18 -5.62
C GLN A 327 7.44 10.78 -5.61
N GLY A 328 7.00 10.06 -4.59
CA GLY A 328 5.61 9.70 -4.35
C GLY A 328 4.76 10.84 -3.81
N GLY A 329 5.37 11.88 -3.22
CA GLY A 329 4.65 12.95 -2.54
C GLY A 329 4.06 12.48 -1.20
N LEU A 330 4.74 11.59 -0.50
CA LEU A 330 4.27 10.91 0.69
C LEU A 330 4.93 11.49 1.95
N GLU A 331 4.14 11.65 3.01
CA GLU A 331 4.64 12.12 4.31
C GLU A 331 5.36 11.02 5.08
N TYR A 332 4.93 9.78 4.91
CA TYR A 332 5.32 8.66 5.75
C TYR A 332 5.99 7.55 4.96
N GLY A 333 6.85 6.81 5.65
CA GLY A 333 7.45 5.58 5.16
C GLY A 333 8.16 4.85 6.30
N TYR A 334 8.65 3.65 6.08
CA TYR A 334 9.54 3.00 7.02
C TYR A 334 10.53 2.06 6.34
N VAL A 335 11.63 1.80 7.04
CA VAL A 335 12.60 0.75 6.71
C VAL A 335 12.38 -0.42 7.64
N CYS A 336 12.33 -1.64 7.11
CA CYS A 336 12.14 -2.86 7.90
C CYS A 336 13.26 -3.87 7.64
N THR A 337 13.82 -4.43 8.71
CA THR A 337 14.80 -5.53 8.68
C THR A 337 14.26 -6.87 9.18
N GLY A 338 12.96 -6.93 9.48
CA GLY A 338 12.32 -8.04 10.20
C GLY A 338 12.46 -7.92 11.72
N GLU A 339 13.64 -7.53 12.20
CA GLU A 339 13.90 -7.31 13.64
C GLU A 339 13.54 -5.89 14.10
N ALA A 340 13.77 -4.90 13.23
CA ALA A 340 13.59 -3.48 13.57
C ALA A 340 12.83 -2.72 12.50
N PHE A 341 12.09 -1.71 12.95
CA PHE A 341 11.34 -0.77 12.13
C PHE A 341 11.86 0.65 12.38
N ILE A 342 12.34 1.30 11.31
CA ILE A 342 12.70 2.72 11.33
C ILE A 342 11.57 3.49 10.65
N PHE A 343 10.64 4.02 11.44
CA PHE A 343 9.53 4.83 10.93
C PHE A 343 10.04 6.22 10.55
N LEU A 344 9.63 6.69 9.38
CA LEU A 344 10.08 7.93 8.77
C LEU A 344 8.93 8.91 8.57
N ARG A 345 9.22 10.21 8.73
CA ARG A 345 8.32 11.31 8.38
C ARG A 345 9.07 12.43 7.67
N VAL A 346 8.48 12.95 6.61
CA VAL A 346 8.93 14.15 5.90
C VAL A 346 7.80 15.18 5.95
N PRO A 347 7.92 16.25 6.76
CA PRO A 347 6.93 17.32 6.82
C PRO A 347 6.77 18.04 5.48
N PRO A 348 5.57 18.57 5.17
CA PRO A 348 5.34 19.27 3.91
C PRO A 348 6.13 20.58 3.79
N GLU A 349 6.38 21.26 4.91
CA GLU A 349 7.06 22.56 4.96
C GLU A 349 8.58 22.46 4.86
N ASP A 350 9.14 21.32 5.27
CA ASP A 350 10.58 21.07 5.30
C ASP A 350 10.91 19.72 4.64
N PRO A 351 11.02 19.69 3.30
CA PRO A 351 11.40 18.47 2.59
C PRO A 351 12.88 18.10 2.81
N GLU A 352 13.71 18.97 3.39
CA GLU A 352 15.15 18.74 3.58
C GLU A 352 15.45 17.92 4.84
N THR A 353 14.48 17.78 5.75
CA THR A 353 14.62 17.00 6.98
C THR A 353 13.73 15.77 6.97
N VAL A 354 14.31 14.61 7.27
CA VAL A 354 13.56 13.38 7.58
C VAL A 354 13.66 13.08 9.06
N TYR A 355 12.50 12.81 9.66
CA TYR A 355 12.38 12.44 11.07
C TYR A 355 12.30 10.91 11.18
N TYR A 356 12.97 10.33 12.17
CA TYR A 356 12.98 8.88 12.38
C TYR A 356 12.50 8.48 13.79
N TYR A 357 11.86 7.32 13.90
CA TYR A 357 11.59 6.64 15.16
C TYR A 357 11.96 5.16 15.04
N LEU A 358 12.73 4.64 15.99
CA LEU A 358 13.16 3.24 16.02
C LEU A 358 12.26 2.42 16.95
N SER A 359 11.58 1.43 16.37
CA SER A 359 10.87 0.37 17.09
C SER A 359 11.59 -0.97 16.91
N VAL A 360 11.75 -1.71 18.00
CA VAL A 360 12.34 -3.06 18.00
C VAL A 360 11.39 -3.96 18.77
N PRO A 361 10.36 -4.54 18.11
CA PRO A 361 9.23 -5.17 18.82
C PRO A 361 9.65 -6.30 19.77
N GLU A 362 10.69 -7.06 19.44
CA GLU A 362 11.21 -8.10 20.34
C GLU A 362 11.78 -7.51 21.65
N GLU A 363 12.47 -6.38 21.60
CA GLU A 363 13.01 -5.69 22.79
C GLU A 363 11.95 -4.87 23.52
N ASP A 364 11.05 -4.23 22.78
CA ASP A 364 10.02 -3.34 23.32
C ASP A 364 8.91 -4.12 24.02
N VAL A 365 8.54 -5.30 23.50
CA VAL A 365 7.48 -6.16 24.04
C VAL A 365 8.04 -7.30 24.88
N GLY A 366 9.07 -8.00 24.38
CA GLY A 366 9.56 -9.25 24.96
C GLY A 366 8.76 -10.49 24.52
N PRO A 367 8.86 -11.61 25.25
CA PRO A 367 8.25 -12.89 24.87
C PRO A 367 6.73 -12.92 25.02
N THR A 368 6.15 -12.01 25.82
CA THR A 368 4.70 -11.91 26.06
C THR A 368 4.29 -10.44 26.02
N THR A 369 3.06 -10.17 25.59
CA THR A 369 2.54 -8.79 25.52
C THR A 369 2.04 -8.26 26.86
N GLY A 370 1.95 -9.12 27.89
CA GLY A 370 1.30 -8.80 29.16
C GLY A 370 -0.23 -8.73 29.08
N TRP A 371 -0.83 -9.06 27.93
CA TRP A 371 -2.29 -9.09 27.78
C TRP A 371 -2.89 -10.31 28.50
N VAL A 372 -3.91 -10.06 29.33
CA VAL A 372 -4.70 -11.08 30.04
C VAL A 372 -6.17 -10.65 29.96
N ASP A 373 -7.05 -11.60 29.61
CA ASP A 373 -8.48 -11.40 29.28
C ASP A 373 -9.30 -10.63 30.35
N GLU A 374 -8.81 -10.57 31.59
CA GLU A 374 -9.53 -10.00 32.74
C GLU A 374 -8.78 -8.87 33.48
N SER A 375 -7.56 -8.51 33.06
CA SER A 375 -6.77 -7.48 33.76
C SER A 375 -6.63 -6.23 32.91
N SER A 376 -7.01 -5.07 33.48
CA SER A 376 -6.70 -3.73 32.94
C SER A 376 -5.21 -3.36 33.08
N GLY A 377 -4.33 -4.36 33.12
CA GLY A 377 -2.90 -4.22 33.38
C GLY A 377 -2.15 -3.50 32.26
N GLU A 378 -0.91 -3.13 32.57
CA GLU A 378 0.09 -2.64 31.62
C GLU A 378 0.35 -3.70 30.54
N ASN A 379 -0.37 -3.63 29.42
CA ASN A 379 -0.09 -4.44 28.23
C ASN A 379 0.84 -3.67 27.27
N ARG A 380 1.45 -4.39 26.33
CA ARG A 380 2.37 -3.83 25.33
C ARG A 380 1.89 -4.07 23.90
N LEU A 381 0.56 -4.22 23.72
CA LEU A 381 -0.03 -4.55 22.42
C LEU A 381 0.27 -3.49 21.36
N HIS A 382 0.29 -2.21 21.75
CA HIS A 382 0.65 -1.10 20.86
C HIS A 382 2.09 -1.19 20.35
N LEU A 383 3.01 -1.81 21.10
CA LEU A 383 4.43 -1.93 20.76
C LEU A 383 4.74 -3.15 19.88
N THR A 384 3.78 -4.05 19.70
CA THR A 384 3.94 -5.19 18.77
C THR A 384 4.17 -4.68 17.34
N ALA A 385 4.82 -5.49 16.50
CA ALA A 385 5.07 -5.12 15.11
C ALA A 385 3.77 -4.74 14.36
N ILE A 386 2.73 -5.56 14.51
CA ILE A 386 1.41 -5.28 13.92
C ILE A 386 0.79 -4.05 14.56
N GLY A 387 0.88 -3.87 15.89
CA GLY A 387 0.34 -2.71 16.56
C GLY A 387 0.93 -1.40 16.04
N GLN A 388 2.27 -1.34 15.95
CA GLN A 388 2.98 -0.18 15.44
C GLN A 388 2.63 0.11 13.97
N VAL A 389 2.66 -0.90 13.10
CA VAL A 389 2.38 -0.73 11.67
C VAL A 389 0.90 -0.43 11.41
N LEU A 390 -0.03 -1.00 12.18
CA LEU A 390 -1.46 -0.72 12.07
C LEU A 390 -1.75 0.75 12.37
N ALA A 391 -1.32 1.24 13.53
CA ALA A 391 -1.55 2.65 13.89
C ALA A 391 -0.77 3.61 12.98
N PHE A 392 0.43 3.22 12.52
CA PHE A 392 1.16 3.96 11.48
C PHE A 392 0.37 4.05 10.17
N THR A 393 -0.23 2.94 9.74
CA THR A 393 -1.03 2.85 8.53
C THR A 393 -2.27 3.73 8.63
N LEU A 394 -3.05 3.59 9.71
CA LEU A 394 -4.24 4.40 9.95
C LEU A 394 -3.92 5.90 10.00
N ARG A 395 -2.77 6.29 10.57
CA ARG A 395 -2.29 7.67 10.51
C ARG A 395 -1.96 8.12 9.08
N ALA A 396 -1.24 7.30 8.33
CA ALA A 396 -0.82 7.63 6.98
C ALA A 396 -2.01 7.80 6.01
N LEU A 397 -3.06 6.99 6.16
CA LEU A 397 -4.28 7.05 5.35
C LEU A 397 -5.06 8.36 5.52
N ARG A 398 -4.88 9.07 6.65
CA ARG A 398 -5.51 10.38 6.90
C ARG A 398 -4.80 11.54 6.19
N VAL A 399 -3.60 11.31 5.65
CA VAL A 399 -2.80 12.35 5.01
C VAL A 399 -2.96 12.29 3.48
N PRO A 400 -3.36 13.39 2.82
CA PRO A 400 -3.47 13.42 1.37
C PRO A 400 -2.09 13.36 0.70
N VAL A 401 -2.03 12.73 -0.46
CA VAL A 401 -0.83 12.69 -1.31
C VAL A 401 -0.51 14.10 -1.83
N ARG A 402 0.76 14.47 -1.78
CA ARG A 402 1.23 15.79 -2.23
C ARG A 402 1.25 15.85 -3.75
N ASP A 403 0.83 16.99 -4.29
CA ASP A 403 0.62 17.16 -5.72
C ASP A 403 1.94 17.24 -6.51
N VAL A 404 1.82 17.27 -7.84
CA VAL A 404 2.97 17.41 -8.75
C VAL A 404 3.77 18.69 -8.48
N THR A 405 3.11 19.74 -7.99
CA THR A 405 3.74 21.03 -7.70
C THR A 405 4.68 20.92 -6.51
N TRP A 406 4.20 20.37 -5.40
CA TRP A 406 5.00 20.12 -4.21
C TRP A 406 6.17 19.19 -4.52
N LYS A 407 5.94 18.09 -5.26
CA LYS A 407 7.00 17.15 -5.64
C LYS A 407 8.12 17.83 -6.43
N SER A 408 7.76 18.66 -7.39
CA SER A 408 8.71 19.40 -8.22
C SER A 408 9.48 20.45 -7.41
N TRP A 409 8.80 21.13 -6.49
CA TRP A 409 9.42 22.08 -5.56
C TRP A 409 10.38 21.40 -4.58
N ALA A 410 9.98 20.29 -3.96
CA ALA A 410 10.84 19.54 -3.05
C ALA A 410 12.10 19.03 -3.79
N THR A 411 11.91 18.48 -4.99
CA THR A 411 13.02 17.99 -5.82
C THR A 411 14.02 19.10 -6.18
N SER A 412 13.57 20.34 -6.40
CA SER A 412 14.47 21.45 -6.75
C SER A 412 15.33 21.95 -5.58
N ARG A 413 14.97 21.60 -4.34
CA ARG A 413 15.71 21.95 -3.13
C ARG A 413 16.71 20.89 -2.69
N LEU A 414 16.46 19.64 -3.04
CA LEU A 414 17.23 18.50 -2.55
C LEU A 414 18.46 18.24 -3.41
N LYS A 415 19.54 17.81 -2.75
CA LYS A 415 20.77 17.38 -3.39
C LYS A 415 20.67 15.89 -3.75
N THR A 416 21.49 15.45 -4.69
CA THR A 416 21.72 14.04 -4.99
C THR A 416 22.74 13.44 -4.03
N TRP A 417 22.59 12.14 -3.74
CA TRP A 417 23.61 11.35 -3.08
C TRP A 417 24.72 11.03 -4.09
N GLU A 418 25.88 11.62 -3.89
CA GLU A 418 27.06 11.43 -4.74
C GLU A 418 28.19 10.87 -3.90
N MET A 419 28.51 9.58 -4.10
CA MET A 419 29.70 8.96 -3.54
C MET A 419 30.33 8.03 -4.58
N VAL A 420 31.67 7.96 -4.62
CA VAL A 420 32.39 7.04 -5.52
C VAL A 420 32.48 5.68 -4.83
N TYR A 421 31.69 4.72 -5.30
CA TYR A 421 31.30 3.49 -4.59
C TYR A 421 32.33 2.34 -4.58
N ASP A 422 33.53 2.48 -5.13
CA ASP A 422 34.37 1.30 -5.38
C ASP A 422 35.34 0.90 -4.24
N VAL A 423 35.39 1.64 -3.12
CA VAL A 423 36.41 1.38 -2.07
C VAL A 423 35.85 1.28 -0.64
N LEU A 424 34.57 1.59 -0.36
CA LEU A 424 34.19 2.03 0.99
C LEU A 424 33.12 1.31 1.79
N LEU A 425 32.52 0.26 1.26
CA LEU A 425 31.75 -0.69 2.06
C LEU A 425 32.50 -2.02 2.04
N GLY A 426 33.69 -2.05 2.64
CA GLY A 426 34.15 -3.30 3.22
C GLY A 426 33.10 -3.69 4.25
N GLU A 427 32.51 -4.89 4.11
CA GLU A 427 31.61 -5.45 5.11
C GLU A 427 32.33 -5.38 6.46
N ILE A 428 31.95 -4.41 7.31
CA ILE A 428 32.32 -4.51 8.73
C ILE A 428 31.61 -5.76 9.20
N GLU A 429 32.38 -6.75 9.65
CA GLU A 429 31.74 -7.91 10.24
C GLU A 429 31.05 -7.47 11.53
N GLU A 430 29.88 -8.02 11.83
CA GLU A 430 29.11 -7.60 13.01
C GLU A 430 29.94 -7.64 14.31
N LYS A 431 30.90 -8.57 14.40
CA LYS A 431 31.88 -8.68 15.50
C LYS A 431 32.82 -7.47 15.65
N ASP A 432 33.04 -6.71 14.58
CA ASP A 432 33.92 -5.54 14.53
C ASP A 432 33.14 -4.24 14.79
N ILE A 433 31.81 -4.31 14.84
CA ILE A 433 30.95 -3.22 15.33
C ILE A 433 31.13 -3.19 16.84
N PRO A 434 31.56 -2.07 17.44
CA PRO A 434 31.65 -1.93 18.88
C PRO A 434 30.33 -2.40 19.50
N SER A 435 30.39 -3.35 20.44
CA SER A 435 29.21 -3.76 21.21
C SER A 435 28.68 -2.47 21.83
N SER A 436 27.55 -1.96 21.33
CA SER A 436 27.17 -0.58 21.62
C SER A 436 27.17 -0.40 23.14
N GLU A 437 28.04 0.46 23.66
CA GLU A 437 27.83 0.97 25.01
C GLU A 437 26.40 1.48 25.03
N PHE A 438 25.60 0.94 25.95
CA PHE A 438 24.17 1.18 26.09
C PHE A 438 23.83 2.65 25.80
N LYS A 439 23.36 2.96 24.58
CA LYS A 439 22.76 4.26 24.30
C LYS A 439 21.41 4.23 25.01
N PRO A 440 21.20 5.01 26.09
CA PRO A 440 19.96 4.95 26.83
C PRO A 440 18.81 5.24 25.86
N PRO A 441 17.71 4.46 25.89
CA PRO A 441 16.57 4.73 25.02
C PRO A 441 16.14 6.18 25.22
N THR A 442 15.80 6.84 24.12
CA THR A 442 15.39 8.24 24.15
C THR A 442 14.20 8.43 25.09
N ARG A 443 14.09 9.60 25.70
CA ARG A 443 13.04 9.89 26.70
C ARG A 443 11.65 9.58 26.15
N SER A 444 11.42 9.93 24.88
CA SER A 444 10.23 9.63 24.08
C SER A 444 9.90 8.13 24.05
N ARG A 445 10.87 7.26 23.71
CA ARG A 445 10.68 5.80 23.68
C ARG A 445 10.38 5.24 25.07
N LYS A 446 11.11 5.68 26.11
CA LYS A 446 10.87 5.23 27.49
C LYS A 446 9.46 5.57 27.98
N GLU A 447 8.97 6.76 27.64
CA GLU A 447 7.62 7.20 28.00
C GLU A 447 6.55 6.37 27.27
N TYR A 448 6.75 6.11 25.98
CA TYR A 448 5.83 5.30 25.18
C TYR A 448 5.72 3.84 25.64
N CYS A 449 6.84 3.28 26.11
CA CYS A 449 6.86 1.92 26.65
C CYS A 449 6.16 1.78 28.02
N ARG A 450 5.96 2.89 28.75
CA ARG A 450 5.41 2.87 30.12
C ARG A 450 3.88 2.84 30.18
N VAL A 451 3.19 3.48 29.22
CA VAL A 451 1.73 3.64 29.28
C VAL A 451 1.11 3.08 28.01
N SER A 452 0.25 2.07 28.16
CA SER A 452 -0.50 1.51 27.03
C SER A 452 -1.73 2.36 26.69
N PRO A 453 -1.88 2.80 25.43
CA PRO A 453 -3.12 3.39 24.96
C PRO A 453 -4.21 2.33 24.70
N VAL A 454 -3.85 1.05 24.63
CA VAL A 454 -4.79 -0.07 24.40
C VAL A 454 -5.46 -0.44 25.72
N LYS A 455 -6.61 0.19 26.00
CA LYS A 455 -7.40 -0.03 27.22
C LYS A 455 -8.51 -1.05 26.96
N THR A 456 -8.45 -2.20 27.63
CA THR A 456 -9.58 -3.15 27.69
C THR A 456 -10.62 -2.64 28.70
N ARG A 457 -11.91 -2.66 28.36
CA ARG A 457 -13.01 -2.01 29.11
C ARG A 457 -13.01 -2.41 30.60
N SER A 458 -12.73 -1.47 31.52
CA SER A 458 -13.09 -1.53 32.95
C SER A 458 -12.92 -0.17 33.67
N ARG A 459 -13.45 0.94 33.11
CA ARG A 459 -13.56 2.21 33.89
C ARG A 459 -14.96 2.84 33.95
N SER A 460 -15.96 2.25 33.31
CA SER A 460 -17.33 2.78 33.37
C SER A 460 -18.17 2.28 34.56
N ALA A 461 -17.60 1.48 35.48
CA ALA A 461 -18.34 0.88 36.61
C ALA A 461 -17.81 1.28 38.01
N ALA A 462 -16.97 2.31 38.12
CA ALA A 462 -16.43 2.76 39.42
C ALA A 462 -17.02 4.10 39.93
N ILE A 463 -18.21 4.49 39.45
CA ILE A 463 -18.99 5.60 40.02
C ILE A 463 -20.41 5.11 40.30
N ALA A 464 -20.55 4.14 41.21
CA ALA A 464 -21.79 3.85 41.93
C ALA A 464 -21.53 2.77 42.98
N SER A 465 -20.86 3.13 44.07
CA SER A 465 -21.12 2.44 45.34
C SER A 465 -20.72 3.33 46.51
N CYS A 466 -21.72 4.02 47.07
CA CYS A 466 -21.66 4.51 48.43
C CYS A 466 -22.38 3.48 49.32
N ASN A 467 -21.59 2.72 50.11
CA ASN A 467 -21.69 2.36 51.54
C ASN A 467 -23.07 2.17 52.23
N PRO A 468 -23.20 1.36 53.33
CA PRO A 468 -22.24 1.32 54.46
C PRO A 468 -22.07 0.02 55.28
N SER A 469 -21.13 0.13 56.25
CA SER A 469 -21.04 -0.52 57.58
C SER A 469 -20.51 -1.95 57.69
N ARG A 470 -19.31 -2.07 58.30
CA ARG A 470 -19.17 -2.68 59.63
C ARG A 470 -17.83 -2.32 60.29
N ASP A 471 -17.96 -1.78 61.49
CA ASP A 471 -16.90 -1.50 62.45
C ASP A 471 -16.04 -2.71 62.78
N SER A 472 -14.74 -2.50 62.98
CA SER A 472 -13.95 -3.14 64.04
C SER A 472 -12.62 -2.39 64.22
N ALA A 473 -12.39 -1.99 65.46
CA ALA A 473 -11.31 -1.14 65.94
C ALA A 473 -9.94 -1.85 66.07
N SER A 474 -8.85 -1.09 65.94
CA SER A 474 -7.56 -1.17 66.69
C SER A 474 -6.57 -0.20 66.01
N ALA A 475 -6.23 0.96 66.57
CA ALA A 475 -5.39 1.29 67.74
C ALA A 475 -3.86 1.11 67.53
N SER A 476 -3.15 2.22 67.25
CA SER A 476 -1.80 2.66 67.70
C SER A 476 -1.29 3.77 66.75
N SER A 477 -1.16 5.05 67.14
CA SER A 477 -0.07 5.72 67.93
C SER A 477 1.30 5.55 67.25
N ASP A 478 2.11 6.55 66.88
CA ASP A 478 2.41 7.92 67.35
C ASP A 478 2.85 8.78 66.13
N ASP A 479 2.42 10.03 65.94
CA ASP A 479 2.81 11.31 66.59
C ASP A 479 4.25 11.79 66.30
N SER A 480 4.35 12.91 65.58
CA SER A 480 5.10 14.13 65.94
C SER A 480 5.13 15.10 64.75
N GLY A 481 4.33 16.17 64.86
CA GLY A 481 4.44 17.37 64.04
C GLY A 481 5.37 18.42 64.66
N ASP A 482 5.56 19.52 63.94
CA ASP A 482 5.58 20.91 64.42
C ASP A 482 6.03 21.84 63.27
N GLY A 483 5.39 22.98 62.96
CA GLY A 483 4.26 23.58 63.64
C GLY A 483 3.74 24.88 63.00
N TYR A 484 2.73 25.40 63.72
CA TYR A 484 2.24 26.78 63.83
C TYR A 484 1.21 27.36 62.84
N ASP A 485 -0.01 27.37 63.39
CA ASP A 485 -1.31 28.06 63.19
C ASP A 485 -1.23 29.60 63.43
N PRO A 486 -2.31 30.41 63.56
CA PRO A 486 -3.64 30.53 62.90
C PRO A 486 -3.91 31.96 62.39
N ASP A 487 -4.71 32.14 61.33
CA ASP A 487 -5.64 33.28 61.23
C ASP A 487 -6.73 32.98 60.17
N THR A 488 -7.98 32.90 60.61
CA THR A 488 -9.21 32.69 59.81
C THR A 488 -10.18 33.79 60.25
N PRO A 489 -10.94 34.52 59.39
CA PRO A 489 -12.11 33.91 58.72
C PRO A 489 -12.57 34.53 57.39
N SER A 490 -13.01 33.69 56.45
CA SER A 490 -14.39 33.74 55.86
C SER A 490 -14.51 33.01 54.52
N ARG A 491 -15.35 31.97 54.53
CA ARG A 491 -16.39 31.62 53.53
C ARG A 491 -16.02 31.34 52.05
N GLN A 492 -16.12 30.04 51.73
CA GLN A 492 -16.73 29.39 50.54
C GLN A 492 -16.36 29.84 49.10
N PRO A 493 -15.85 28.94 48.25
CA PRO A 493 -16.17 28.94 46.83
C PRO A 493 -17.49 28.21 46.59
N GLN A 494 -18.49 28.98 46.18
CA GLN A 494 -19.75 28.48 45.63
C GLN A 494 -19.53 28.06 44.17
N GLU A 495 -19.95 26.83 43.86
CA GLU A 495 -20.28 26.42 42.50
C GLU A 495 -21.31 27.38 41.89
N SER A 496 -21.09 27.82 40.65
CA SER A 496 -22.20 28.17 39.75
C SER A 496 -21.78 28.08 38.28
N ARG A 497 -22.32 27.03 37.64
CA ARG A 497 -22.80 26.95 36.26
C ARG A 497 -22.45 28.15 35.36
N ILE A 498 -21.56 27.94 34.39
CA ILE A 498 -21.62 28.68 33.13
C ILE A 498 -22.11 27.75 32.04
N LEU A 499 -23.27 28.12 31.54
CA LEU A 499 -24.05 27.50 30.49
C LEU A 499 -23.30 27.54 29.15
N ARG A 500 -23.33 26.41 28.43
CA ARG A 500 -23.16 26.37 26.97
C ARG A 500 -24.17 27.33 26.32
N PRO A 501 -23.77 28.20 25.38
CA PRO A 501 -24.73 28.90 24.55
C PRO A 501 -25.32 27.95 23.48
N PRO A 502 -26.63 27.96 23.25
CA PRO A 502 -27.24 27.28 22.10
C PRO A 502 -27.02 28.07 20.79
N PRO A 503 -27.15 27.43 19.62
CA PRO A 503 -26.93 28.06 18.33
C PRO A 503 -28.08 29.02 18.00
N SER A 504 -27.76 30.30 17.82
CA SER A 504 -28.72 31.31 17.34
C SER A 504 -28.82 31.29 15.82
N SER A 505 -29.96 30.83 15.34
CA SER A 505 -30.45 31.04 13.98
C SER A 505 -30.97 32.47 13.84
N ALA A 506 -30.40 33.28 12.95
CA ALA A 506 -31.07 34.46 12.39
C ALA A 506 -30.56 34.79 10.98
N PRO A 507 -31.41 35.34 10.09
CA PRO A 507 -31.24 35.28 8.64
C PRO A 507 -30.63 36.55 8.03
N GLY A 508 -29.99 36.36 6.86
CA GLY A 508 -29.89 37.38 5.81
C GLY A 508 -28.59 38.19 5.78
N ARG A 509 -27.82 37.99 4.70
CA ARG A 509 -27.40 39.05 3.77
C ARG A 509 -26.62 38.45 2.59
N GLN A 510 -27.26 38.43 1.43
CA GLN A 510 -26.57 38.28 0.15
C GLN A 510 -25.70 39.53 -0.06
N GLY A 511 -24.40 39.32 -0.25
CA GLY A 511 -23.44 40.30 -0.74
C GLY A 511 -22.66 39.69 -1.92
N PRO A 512 -22.17 40.50 -2.87
CA PRO A 512 -21.92 40.09 -4.25
C PRO A 512 -20.52 39.50 -4.48
N GLN A 513 -20.47 38.58 -5.45
CA GLN A 513 -19.34 38.16 -6.32
C GLN A 513 -17.90 38.38 -5.85
N GLY A 514 -17.10 37.30 -5.90
CA GLY A 514 -15.70 37.42 -6.32
C GLY A 514 -14.71 36.39 -5.80
N SER A 515 -14.15 35.62 -6.73
CA SER A 515 -12.80 35.03 -6.70
C SER A 515 -12.57 33.65 -6.05
N ARG A 516 -12.43 32.68 -6.96
CA ARG A 516 -11.30 31.72 -7.05
C ARG A 516 -11.05 30.82 -5.83
N SER A 517 -11.95 29.87 -5.62
CA SER A 517 -11.57 28.57 -5.09
C SER A 517 -11.70 27.51 -6.19
N GLN A 518 -10.89 26.45 -6.10
CA GLN A 518 -11.08 25.13 -6.74
C GLN A 518 -10.29 24.85 -8.04
N GLY A 519 -9.19 24.11 -7.87
CA GLY A 519 -8.59 23.23 -8.89
C GLY A 519 -9.07 21.77 -8.76
N SER A 520 -9.17 21.25 -7.53
CA SER A 520 -9.56 19.86 -7.26
C SER A 520 -11.04 19.55 -7.55
N SER A 521 -11.94 20.50 -7.31
CA SER A 521 -13.40 20.31 -7.45
C SER A 521 -13.95 20.61 -8.86
N ARG A 522 -13.12 20.99 -9.84
CA ARG A 522 -13.62 21.32 -11.18
C ARG A 522 -14.03 20.07 -11.95
N GLN A 523 -15.21 20.10 -12.55
CA GLN A 523 -15.70 19.00 -13.38
C GLN A 523 -15.04 19.02 -14.77
N TYR A 524 -15.02 17.87 -15.45
CA TYR A 524 -14.51 17.76 -16.81
C TYR A 524 -15.40 18.51 -17.82
N CYS A 525 -14.76 19.13 -18.82
CA CYS A 525 -15.45 19.65 -19.99
C CYS A 525 -16.15 18.53 -20.75
N THR A 526 -17.30 18.83 -21.35
CA THR A 526 -18.07 17.88 -22.17
C THR A 526 -17.32 17.52 -23.46
N GLN A 527 -17.65 16.36 -24.04
CA GLN A 527 -17.07 15.95 -25.33
C GLN A 527 -17.44 16.94 -26.44
N GLU A 528 -18.66 17.47 -26.41
CA GLU A 528 -19.18 18.47 -27.33
C GLU A 528 -18.40 19.79 -27.21
N CYS A 529 -18.13 20.25 -25.99
CA CYS A 529 -17.31 21.43 -25.72
C CYS A 529 -15.89 21.28 -26.28
N LEU A 530 -15.25 20.13 -26.04
CA LEU A 530 -13.90 19.87 -26.56
C LEU A 530 -13.90 19.69 -28.09
N GLN A 531 -14.98 19.15 -28.66
CA GLN A 531 -15.15 19.08 -30.10
C GLN A 531 -15.31 20.48 -30.72
N GLY A 532 -16.09 21.35 -30.08
CA GLY A 532 -16.22 22.77 -30.41
C GLY A 532 -14.87 23.47 -30.41
N LEU A 533 -14.06 23.26 -29.37
CA LEU A 533 -12.69 23.77 -29.29
C LEU A 533 -11.81 23.31 -30.46
N VAL A 534 -11.89 22.03 -30.83
CA VAL A 534 -11.06 21.44 -31.91
C VAL A 534 -11.48 21.97 -33.29
N LYS A 535 -12.79 22.10 -33.54
CA LYS A 535 -13.35 22.59 -34.81
C LYS A 535 -13.43 24.13 -34.90
N GLY A 536 -13.19 24.83 -33.79
CA GLY A 536 -13.42 26.27 -33.68
C GLY A 536 -14.91 26.64 -33.69
N GLY A 537 -15.79 25.75 -33.21
CA GLY A 537 -17.24 25.95 -33.15
C GLY A 537 -17.70 26.84 -31.99
N ASP A 538 -19.01 26.86 -31.79
CA ASP A 538 -19.67 27.60 -30.71
C ASP A 538 -19.46 26.91 -29.36
N LEU A 539 -19.67 27.67 -28.28
CA LEU A 539 -19.57 27.12 -26.92
C LEU A 539 -20.72 26.17 -26.61
N ASP A 540 -20.42 25.04 -25.97
CA ASP A 540 -21.44 24.17 -25.38
C ASP A 540 -21.90 24.73 -24.02
N LEU A 541 -23.14 25.22 -23.98
CA LEU A 541 -23.78 25.78 -22.79
C LEU A 541 -23.97 24.75 -21.66
N LYS A 542 -23.90 23.44 -21.96
CA LYS A 542 -23.96 22.38 -20.94
C LYS A 542 -22.61 22.12 -20.27
N CYS A 543 -21.51 22.71 -20.78
CA CYS A 543 -20.21 22.53 -20.18
C CYS A 543 -20.14 23.22 -18.81
N PRO A 544 -19.70 22.52 -17.74
CA PRO A 544 -19.62 23.11 -16.40
C PRO A 544 -18.61 24.26 -16.29
N ASN A 545 -17.68 24.37 -17.25
CA ASN A 545 -16.62 25.39 -17.27
C ASN A 545 -16.84 26.45 -18.37
N VAL A 546 -18.04 26.50 -18.99
CA VAL A 546 -18.29 27.33 -20.18
C VAL A 546 -17.98 28.81 -19.99
N SER A 547 -18.24 29.34 -18.79
CA SER A 547 -17.98 30.75 -18.44
C SER A 547 -16.51 31.16 -18.54
N ASP A 548 -15.59 30.20 -18.41
CA ASP A 548 -14.14 30.45 -18.46
C ASP A 548 -13.58 30.30 -19.90
N HIS A 549 -14.36 29.77 -20.84
CA HIS A 549 -13.90 29.44 -22.19
C HIS A 549 -13.98 30.60 -23.19
N GLY A 550 -14.97 31.49 -23.03
CA GLY A 550 -15.28 32.55 -23.99
C GLY A 550 -16.64 33.23 -23.75
N VAL A 551 -17.16 33.91 -24.78
CA VAL A 551 -18.50 34.53 -24.77
C VAL A 551 -19.42 33.76 -25.71
N ASP A 552 -19.12 33.73 -27.02
CA ASP A 552 -19.92 32.99 -28.01
C ASP A 552 -19.18 31.79 -28.60
N ARG A 553 -17.85 31.89 -28.71
CA ARG A 553 -16.98 30.87 -29.31
C ARG A 553 -15.77 30.59 -28.44
N HIS A 554 -15.15 29.44 -28.68
CA HIS A 554 -13.89 29.07 -28.03
C HIS A 554 -12.78 30.05 -28.38
N ARG A 555 -12.16 30.67 -27.36
CA ARG A 555 -11.01 31.59 -27.55
C ARG A 555 -9.72 30.90 -27.94
N LEU A 556 -9.63 29.60 -27.69
CA LEU A 556 -8.47 28.79 -28.00
C LEU A 556 -8.82 27.84 -29.15
N ASN A 557 -7.78 27.35 -29.81
CA ASN A 557 -7.86 26.17 -30.63
C ASN A 557 -6.92 25.10 -30.05
N ARG A 558 -6.94 23.90 -30.63
CA ARG A 558 -6.11 22.77 -30.21
C ARG A 558 -4.63 23.14 -30.01
N LYS A 559 -4.00 23.81 -30.99
CA LYS A 559 -2.58 24.18 -30.93
C LYS A 559 -2.30 25.22 -29.84
N THR A 560 -3.18 26.21 -29.69
CA THR A 560 -3.04 27.24 -28.65
C THR A 560 -3.23 26.68 -27.25
N LEU A 561 -4.13 25.71 -27.07
CA LEU A 561 -4.34 25.00 -25.81
C LEU A 561 -3.07 24.25 -25.39
N ILE A 562 -2.52 23.39 -26.24
CA ILE A 562 -1.32 22.60 -25.92
C ILE A 562 -0.13 23.52 -25.64
N ARG A 563 0.06 24.60 -26.42
CA ARG A 563 1.14 25.58 -26.16
C ARG A 563 0.99 26.31 -24.83
N LYS A 564 -0.24 26.64 -24.42
CA LYS A 564 -0.48 27.28 -23.12
C LYS A 564 -0.30 26.27 -21.97
N LEU A 565 -0.70 25.02 -22.18
CA LEU A 565 -0.47 23.94 -21.22
C LEU A 565 1.03 23.67 -21.03
N ASP A 566 1.81 23.58 -22.11
CA ASP A 566 3.26 23.44 -22.08
C ASP A 566 3.90 24.54 -21.21
N LYS A 567 3.49 25.80 -21.40
CA LYS A 567 3.95 26.93 -20.57
C LYS A 567 3.52 26.82 -19.10
N GLN A 568 2.33 26.32 -18.82
CA GLN A 568 1.83 26.14 -17.45
C GLN A 568 2.62 25.05 -16.73
N LEU A 569 2.84 23.91 -17.37
CA LEU A 569 3.56 22.77 -16.81
C LEU A 569 5.08 22.99 -16.73
N SER A 570 5.63 23.86 -17.59
CA SER A 570 7.06 24.21 -17.60
C SER A 570 7.41 25.41 -16.70
N ASN A 571 6.50 25.91 -15.87
CA ASN A 571 6.74 27.12 -15.10
C ASN A 571 7.84 26.92 -14.01
N ASP A 572 8.78 27.86 -13.93
CA ASP A 572 9.91 27.85 -12.98
C ASP A 572 9.55 28.30 -11.57
N LYS A 573 8.44 29.02 -11.42
CA LYS A 573 7.98 29.53 -10.14
C LYS A 573 7.23 28.44 -9.38
N LEU A 574 7.98 27.43 -8.93
CA LEU A 574 7.50 26.34 -8.10
C LEU A 574 7.40 26.85 -6.66
N HIS A 575 6.19 27.20 -6.23
CA HIS A 575 5.86 27.42 -4.82
C HIS A 575 4.89 26.31 -4.38
N PRO A 576 4.99 25.76 -3.16
CA PRO A 576 4.08 24.71 -2.68
C PRO A 576 2.59 25.05 -2.86
N ASP A 577 2.23 26.31 -2.66
CA ASP A 577 0.83 26.79 -2.79
C ASP A 577 0.37 27.02 -4.25
N SER A 578 1.29 26.99 -5.21
CA SER A 578 0.95 27.15 -6.62
C SER A 578 0.31 25.87 -7.15
N LYS A 579 -0.77 25.97 -7.91
CA LYS A 579 -1.40 24.79 -8.55
C LYS A 579 -0.96 24.68 -9.99
N LEU A 580 -0.20 23.64 -10.34
CA LEU A 580 0.16 23.32 -11.73
C LEU A 580 -1.05 22.92 -12.59
N GLY A 581 -2.18 22.55 -11.98
CA GLY A 581 -3.35 22.06 -12.71
C GLY A 581 -3.12 20.68 -13.35
N CYS A 582 -2.27 19.87 -12.72
CA CYS A 582 -2.01 18.47 -13.08
C CYS A 582 -2.11 17.64 -11.80
N GLU A 583 -3.20 16.88 -11.68
CA GLU A 583 -3.50 16.06 -10.51
C GLU A 583 -3.47 14.59 -10.93
N SER A 584 -2.77 13.73 -10.16
CA SER A 584 -2.80 12.29 -10.39
C SER A 584 -4.21 11.78 -10.12
N LEU A 585 -4.73 10.92 -10.99
CA LEU A 585 -5.96 10.18 -10.71
C LEU A 585 -5.69 8.87 -9.98
N HIS A 586 -4.41 8.53 -9.73
CA HIS A 586 -4.02 7.26 -9.12
C HIS A 586 -4.62 6.03 -9.83
N VAL A 587 -4.82 6.18 -11.14
CA VAL A 587 -5.26 5.15 -12.07
C VAL A 587 -4.18 4.98 -13.12
N HIS A 588 -3.68 3.76 -13.26
CA HIS A 588 -2.67 3.42 -14.25
C HIS A 588 -3.03 2.13 -14.99
N GLY A 589 -2.65 2.09 -16.26
CA GLY A 589 -2.69 0.88 -17.07
C GLY A 589 -1.36 0.13 -16.99
N THR A 590 -1.04 -0.61 -18.05
CA THR A 590 0.24 -1.32 -18.21
C THR A 590 1.37 -0.42 -18.69
N ARG A 591 1.05 0.71 -19.36
CA ARG A 591 2.05 1.55 -20.03
C ARG A 591 1.90 3.06 -19.80
N GLY A 592 0.95 3.48 -18.97
CA GLY A 592 0.80 4.89 -18.60
C GLY A 592 -0.14 5.09 -17.41
N ALA A 593 -0.18 6.32 -16.92
CA ALA A 593 -1.01 6.74 -15.80
C ALA A 593 -1.93 7.90 -16.20
N LEU A 594 -3.08 8.03 -15.55
CA LEU A 594 -4.06 9.06 -15.84
C LEU A 594 -3.92 10.25 -14.89
N PHE A 595 -4.04 11.44 -15.46
CA PHE A 595 -3.98 12.72 -14.79
C PHE A 595 -5.22 13.55 -15.15
N LYS A 596 -5.72 14.28 -14.17
CA LYS A 596 -6.68 15.36 -14.39
C LYS A 596 -5.91 16.64 -14.69
N ILE A 597 -6.18 17.21 -15.85
CA ILE A 597 -5.49 18.40 -16.35
C ILE A 597 -6.47 19.56 -16.42
N THR A 598 -6.11 20.68 -15.80
CA THR A 598 -6.86 21.94 -15.86
C THR A 598 -5.95 23.06 -16.37
N LEU A 599 -6.31 23.64 -17.52
CA LEU A 599 -5.68 24.85 -18.02
C LEU A 599 -6.29 26.07 -17.31
N HIS A 600 -5.63 26.57 -16.26
CA HIS A 600 -6.16 27.62 -15.38
C HIS A 600 -6.54 28.90 -16.11
N SER A 601 -5.81 29.25 -17.17
CA SER A 601 -6.06 30.48 -17.91
C SER A 601 -7.43 30.55 -18.60
N HIS A 602 -8.06 29.41 -18.92
CA HIS A 602 -9.32 29.35 -19.67
C HIS A 602 -10.28 28.24 -19.16
N GLY A 603 -10.02 27.67 -17.99
CA GLY A 603 -10.89 26.69 -17.32
C GLY A 603 -11.04 25.32 -18.00
N TYR A 604 -10.39 25.06 -19.14
CA TYR A 604 -10.48 23.75 -19.82
C TYR A 604 -9.95 22.64 -18.93
N THR A 605 -10.80 21.65 -18.64
CA THR A 605 -10.48 20.51 -17.78
C THR A 605 -10.74 19.21 -18.52
N PHE A 606 -9.72 18.36 -18.63
CA PHE A 606 -9.71 17.13 -19.43
C PHE A 606 -8.73 16.11 -18.85
N VAL A 607 -8.64 14.92 -19.46
CA VAL A 607 -7.75 13.83 -19.01
C VAL A 607 -6.43 13.88 -19.76
N GLY A 608 -5.33 13.64 -19.06
CA GLY A 608 -4.01 13.42 -19.65
C GLY A 608 -3.52 12.00 -19.34
N LYS A 609 -3.18 11.21 -20.36
CA LYS A 609 -2.45 9.94 -20.19
C LYS A 609 -0.96 10.26 -20.19
N GLY A 610 -0.34 10.20 -19.02
CA GLY A 610 1.11 10.34 -18.84
C GLY A 610 1.82 9.05 -19.18
N VAL A 611 2.94 9.17 -19.89
CA VAL A 611 3.68 8.03 -20.44
C VAL A 611 5.16 8.17 -20.09
N PRO A 612 5.81 7.11 -19.56
CA PRO A 612 7.24 7.11 -19.29
C PRO A 612 8.04 6.94 -20.59
N VAL A 613 9.35 7.21 -20.50
CA VAL A 613 10.24 7.27 -21.67
C VAL A 613 10.22 6.00 -22.51
N GLU A 614 10.07 4.83 -21.88
CA GLU A 614 10.08 3.54 -22.57
C GLU A 614 8.90 3.36 -23.54
N PHE A 615 7.76 4.00 -23.27
CA PHE A 615 6.51 3.76 -24.00
C PHE A 615 6.12 4.93 -24.93
N VAL A 616 6.95 5.95 -25.06
CA VAL A 616 6.69 7.13 -25.92
C VAL A 616 6.44 6.73 -27.38
N GLN A 617 7.12 5.70 -27.89
CA GLN A 617 6.89 5.22 -29.27
C GLN A 617 5.47 4.65 -29.46
N ARG A 618 4.98 3.88 -28.47
CA ARG A 618 3.61 3.34 -28.50
C ARG A 618 2.58 4.44 -28.31
N ALA A 619 2.85 5.43 -27.46
CA ALA A 619 2.00 6.61 -27.33
C ALA A 619 1.86 7.37 -28.66
N ARG A 620 2.97 7.59 -29.38
CA ARG A 620 2.92 8.22 -30.72
C ARG A 620 2.11 7.42 -31.74
N HIS A 621 2.18 6.09 -31.68
CA HIS A 621 1.33 5.22 -32.49
C HIS A 621 -0.15 5.39 -32.13
N GLU A 622 -0.48 5.41 -30.84
CA GLU A 622 -1.83 5.67 -30.36
C GLU A 622 -2.36 7.04 -30.83
N GLU A 623 -1.54 8.09 -30.80
CA GLU A 623 -1.90 9.42 -31.34
C GLU A 623 -2.22 9.40 -32.84
N LEU A 624 -1.49 8.59 -33.62
CA LEU A 624 -1.75 8.41 -35.04
C LEU A 624 -3.10 7.72 -35.27
N VAL A 625 -3.44 6.74 -34.42
CA VAL A 625 -4.72 6.03 -34.47
C VAL A 625 -5.86 6.99 -34.15
N TYR A 626 -5.75 7.79 -33.08
CA TYR A 626 -6.73 8.83 -32.78
C TYR A 626 -6.89 9.83 -33.95
N SER A 627 -5.79 10.19 -34.62
CA SER A 627 -5.83 11.04 -35.81
C SER A 627 -6.63 10.40 -36.96
N ARG A 628 -6.51 9.08 -37.16
CA ARG A 628 -7.31 8.32 -38.12
C ARG A 628 -8.79 8.26 -37.72
N LEU A 629 -9.08 8.19 -36.42
CA LEU A 629 -10.42 8.10 -35.86
C LEU A 629 -11.15 9.45 -35.69
N THR A 630 -10.58 10.55 -36.20
CA THR A 630 -11.17 11.90 -36.15
C THR A 630 -12.69 11.95 -36.46
N PRO A 631 -13.23 11.23 -37.47
CA PRO A 631 -14.66 11.30 -37.79
C PRO A 631 -15.61 10.80 -36.69
N ILE A 632 -15.13 9.94 -35.79
CA ILE A 632 -15.93 9.29 -34.74
C ILE A 632 -15.56 9.75 -33.32
N GLN A 633 -14.68 10.76 -33.20
CA GLN A 633 -14.30 11.32 -31.90
C GLN A 633 -15.45 12.13 -31.28
N GLY A 634 -15.67 11.92 -29.98
CA GLY A 634 -16.79 12.45 -29.20
C GLY A 634 -18.05 11.58 -29.27
N THR A 635 -18.05 10.49 -30.06
CA THR A 635 -19.19 9.56 -30.13
C THR A 635 -18.83 8.12 -29.79
N SER A 636 -17.77 7.57 -30.40
CA SER A 636 -17.34 6.17 -30.22
C SER A 636 -15.93 6.05 -29.67
N VAL A 637 -15.17 7.15 -29.69
CA VAL A 637 -13.87 7.29 -29.03
C VAL A 637 -13.77 8.72 -28.45
N PRO A 638 -12.94 8.98 -27.43
CA PRO A 638 -12.81 10.32 -26.85
C PRO A 638 -12.22 11.34 -27.82
N ILE A 639 -12.53 12.63 -27.57
CA ILE A 639 -11.87 13.73 -28.29
C ILE A 639 -10.39 13.79 -27.93
N PHE A 640 -9.52 13.70 -28.94
CA PHE A 640 -8.08 13.80 -28.80
C PHE A 640 -7.62 15.26 -29.04
N LEU A 641 -7.02 15.85 -28.00
CA LEU A 641 -6.54 17.24 -28.00
C LEU A 641 -5.08 17.36 -28.44
N GLY A 642 -4.29 16.28 -28.37
CA GLY A 642 -2.90 16.27 -28.83
C GLY A 642 -1.92 15.68 -27.83
N GLY A 643 -0.74 15.32 -28.33
CA GLY A 643 0.42 14.95 -27.53
C GLY A 643 1.22 16.17 -27.09
N LEU A 644 1.74 16.11 -25.86
CA LEU A 644 2.61 17.11 -25.27
C LEU A 644 3.85 16.43 -24.69
N PRO A 645 5.03 16.56 -25.34
CA PRO A 645 6.28 16.19 -24.70
C PRO A 645 6.55 17.15 -23.53
N LEU A 646 6.80 16.60 -22.35
CA LEU A 646 7.01 17.37 -21.14
C LEU A 646 8.46 17.84 -21.09
N ARG A 647 8.68 19.16 -20.99
CA ARG A 647 10.03 19.72 -20.78
C ARG A 647 10.60 19.35 -19.41
N ARG A 648 9.70 19.21 -18.44
CA ARG A 648 9.98 18.77 -17.08
C ARG A 648 9.17 17.51 -16.81
N PRO A 649 9.83 16.35 -16.78
CA PRO A 649 9.20 15.15 -16.30
C PRO A 649 8.75 15.33 -14.85
N PHE A 650 7.71 14.62 -14.47
CA PHE A 650 7.29 14.54 -13.07
C PHE A 650 7.02 13.10 -12.67
N SER A 651 7.26 12.79 -11.41
CA SER A 651 7.09 11.44 -10.87
C SER A 651 5.60 11.11 -10.64
N TYR A 652 5.19 9.96 -11.16
CA TYR A 652 3.91 9.32 -10.85
C TYR A 652 4.10 8.36 -9.69
N ASP A 653 3.55 8.71 -8.53
CA ASP A 653 3.49 7.90 -7.31
C ASP A 653 4.83 7.22 -6.90
N GLY A 654 5.97 7.77 -7.30
CA GLY A 654 7.29 7.16 -7.07
C GLY A 654 7.60 5.93 -7.94
N ILE A 655 6.76 5.62 -8.94
CA ILE A 655 6.86 4.46 -9.84
C ILE A 655 7.69 4.80 -11.08
N ALA A 656 7.34 5.88 -11.77
CA ALA A 656 7.99 6.25 -13.03
C ALA A 656 7.91 7.76 -13.29
N GLU A 657 8.88 8.28 -14.03
CA GLU A 657 8.84 9.66 -14.53
C GLU A 657 8.01 9.73 -15.82
N MET A 658 7.00 10.60 -15.80
CA MET A 658 6.16 10.87 -16.97
C MET A 658 6.85 11.90 -17.85
N VAL A 659 7.19 11.54 -19.08
CA VAL A 659 7.91 12.41 -20.02
C VAL A 659 7.05 12.91 -21.18
N HIS A 660 5.90 12.30 -21.39
CA HIS A 660 4.98 12.64 -22.46
C HIS A 660 3.53 12.54 -21.99
N LEU A 661 2.68 13.47 -22.41
CA LEU A 661 1.28 13.55 -22.00
C LEU A 661 0.36 13.54 -23.23
N MET A 662 -0.52 12.55 -23.32
CA MET A 662 -1.59 12.51 -24.33
C MET A 662 -2.86 13.13 -23.76
N CYS A 663 -3.30 14.25 -24.31
CA CYS A 663 -4.46 15.00 -23.81
C CYS A 663 -5.75 14.56 -24.51
N MET A 664 -6.77 14.16 -23.74
CA MET A 664 -8.03 13.59 -24.23
C MET A 664 -9.24 14.06 -23.40
N GLY A 665 -10.42 14.08 -24.01
CA GLY A 665 -11.67 14.30 -23.29
C GLY A 665 -11.98 13.17 -22.30
N TYR A 666 -12.65 13.49 -21.20
CA TYR A 666 -13.08 12.49 -20.23
C TYR A 666 -14.16 11.59 -20.82
N ALA A 667 -13.88 10.29 -20.90
CA ALA A 667 -14.68 9.32 -21.64
C ALA A 667 -15.80 8.67 -20.82
N GLY A 668 -15.75 8.77 -19.49
CA GLY A 668 -16.67 8.10 -18.58
C GLY A 668 -16.00 7.01 -17.74
N LYS A 669 -16.83 6.13 -17.15
CA LYS A 669 -16.39 5.03 -16.27
C LYS A 669 -16.37 3.69 -17.02
N THR A 670 -15.52 2.76 -16.58
CA THR A 670 -15.38 1.44 -17.22
C THR A 670 -16.63 0.58 -17.04
N LEU A 671 -16.92 -0.28 -18.03
CA LEU A 671 -18.10 -1.14 -18.01
C LEU A 671 -18.07 -2.22 -16.92
N VAL A 672 -16.89 -2.66 -16.50
CA VAL A 672 -16.70 -3.61 -15.39
C VAL A 672 -17.41 -3.16 -14.10
N ARG A 673 -17.67 -1.85 -13.97
CA ARG A 673 -18.11 -1.23 -12.72
C ARG A 673 -19.50 -0.59 -12.79
N GLN A 674 -20.15 -0.58 -13.96
CA GLN A 674 -21.52 -0.06 -14.12
C GLN A 674 -22.52 -1.12 -13.64
N ARG A 675 -23.22 -0.86 -12.52
CA ARG A 675 -24.34 -1.70 -12.06
C ARG A 675 -25.67 -1.05 -12.44
N GLY A 676 -26.56 -1.81 -13.07
CA GLY A 676 -27.93 -1.37 -13.36
C GLY A 676 -28.17 -0.84 -14.78
N LEU A 677 -27.18 -0.93 -15.68
CA LEU A 677 -27.41 -0.74 -17.12
C LEU A 677 -28.02 -2.01 -17.73
N ASP A 678 -28.89 -1.84 -18.72
CA ASP A 678 -29.41 -2.94 -19.52
C ASP A 678 -28.25 -3.60 -20.31
N PRO A 679 -27.91 -4.89 -20.02
CA PRO A 679 -26.80 -5.57 -20.66
C PRO A 679 -26.93 -5.63 -22.19
N ASP A 680 -28.15 -5.76 -22.71
CA ASP A 680 -28.39 -5.88 -24.15
C ASP A 680 -28.17 -4.54 -24.85
N GLN A 681 -28.67 -3.44 -24.27
CA GLN A 681 -28.41 -2.09 -24.76
C GLN A 681 -26.91 -1.77 -24.76
N MET A 682 -26.22 -2.12 -23.68
CA MET A 682 -24.78 -1.93 -23.54
C MET A 682 -24.00 -2.71 -24.61
N LEU A 683 -24.31 -4.00 -24.79
CA LEU A 683 -23.65 -4.85 -25.78
C LEU A 683 -23.86 -4.33 -27.20
N GLN A 684 -25.08 -3.86 -27.51
CA GLN A 684 -25.40 -3.29 -28.81
C GLN A 684 -24.62 -1.99 -29.07
N GLN A 685 -24.51 -1.10 -28.07
CA GLN A 685 -23.74 0.14 -28.19
C GLN A 685 -22.24 -0.13 -28.32
N ALA A 686 -21.70 -1.11 -27.60
CA ALA A 686 -20.31 -1.53 -27.74
C ALA A 686 -20.02 -2.08 -29.14
N ALA A 687 -20.91 -2.94 -29.66
CA ALA A 687 -20.80 -3.48 -31.02
C ALA A 687 -20.84 -2.37 -32.08
N ASN A 688 -21.78 -1.42 -31.96
CA ASN A 688 -21.92 -0.30 -32.89
C ASN A 688 -20.65 0.58 -32.89
N SER A 689 -20.11 0.88 -31.72
CA SER A 689 -18.91 1.73 -31.60
C SER A 689 -17.65 1.03 -32.09
N LEU A 690 -17.51 -0.28 -31.85
CA LEU A 690 -16.41 -1.06 -32.41
C LEU A 690 -16.50 -1.17 -33.94
N GLN A 691 -17.70 -1.35 -34.48
CA GLN A 691 -17.92 -1.36 -35.92
C GLN A 691 -17.55 -0.01 -36.56
N ALA A 692 -17.82 1.11 -35.87
CA ALA A 692 -17.41 2.43 -36.32
C ALA A 692 -15.88 2.58 -36.36
N VAL A 693 -15.15 2.00 -35.40
CA VAL A 693 -13.67 1.91 -35.41
C VAL A 693 -13.20 1.07 -36.60
N HIS A 694 -13.79 -0.11 -36.82
CA HIS A 694 -13.46 -1.01 -37.93
C HIS A 694 -13.69 -0.38 -39.30
N ALA A 695 -14.76 0.40 -39.45
CA ALA A 695 -15.10 1.09 -40.70
C ALA A 695 -13.98 2.06 -41.17
N LEU A 696 -13.18 2.57 -40.23
CA LEU A 696 -12.03 3.43 -40.51
C LEU A 696 -10.71 2.66 -40.77
N GLY A 697 -10.78 1.33 -40.77
CA GLY A 697 -9.67 0.41 -41.02
C GLY A 697 -8.77 0.22 -39.82
N VAL A 698 -9.28 0.40 -38.59
CA VAL A 698 -8.52 0.23 -37.36
C VAL A 698 -9.01 -1.02 -36.65
N LEU A 699 -8.08 -1.92 -36.31
CA LEU A 699 -8.31 -3.05 -35.41
C LEU A 699 -7.84 -2.65 -34.01
N HIS A 700 -8.65 -2.81 -32.97
CA HIS A 700 -8.27 -2.38 -31.61
C HIS A 700 -7.17 -3.25 -31.00
N SER A 701 -7.20 -4.55 -31.31
CA SER A 701 -6.40 -5.66 -30.82
C SER A 701 -6.47 -5.95 -29.32
N ASP A 702 -7.27 -5.21 -28.55
CA ASP A 702 -7.40 -5.38 -27.09
C ASP A 702 -8.73 -4.83 -26.50
N PRO A 703 -9.92 -5.24 -27.03
CA PRO A 703 -11.21 -4.74 -26.56
C PRO A 703 -11.68 -5.44 -25.29
N ILE A 704 -10.85 -5.46 -24.24
CA ILE A 704 -11.22 -5.99 -22.92
C ILE A 704 -12.21 -5.05 -22.23
N PRO A 705 -13.06 -5.53 -21.31
CA PRO A 705 -14.03 -4.69 -20.59
C PRO A 705 -13.42 -3.46 -19.88
N GLY A 706 -12.14 -3.51 -19.52
CA GLY A 706 -11.41 -2.36 -18.94
C GLY A 706 -11.15 -1.21 -19.93
N ASN A 707 -11.11 -1.49 -21.23
CA ASN A 707 -10.89 -0.52 -22.31
C ASN A 707 -12.19 -0.01 -22.93
N ILE A 708 -13.34 -0.39 -22.35
CA ILE A 708 -14.67 0.00 -22.80
C ILE A 708 -15.31 0.84 -21.70
N VAL A 709 -15.66 2.08 -22.05
CA VAL A 709 -16.15 3.07 -21.10
C VAL A 709 -17.53 3.57 -21.49
N TRP A 710 -18.35 3.86 -20.48
CA TRP A 710 -19.70 4.38 -20.62
C TRP A 710 -19.71 5.88 -20.37
N ASP A 711 -20.06 6.65 -21.41
CA ASP A 711 -20.35 8.07 -21.30
C ASP A 711 -21.79 8.25 -20.80
N GLU A 712 -21.91 8.46 -19.48
CA GLU A 712 -23.19 8.67 -18.79
C GLU A 712 -23.99 9.85 -19.36
N ARG A 713 -23.33 10.87 -19.91
CA ARG A 713 -24.00 12.09 -20.40
C ARG A 713 -24.71 11.86 -21.72
N ASN A 714 -24.07 11.11 -22.61
CA ASN A 714 -24.57 10.86 -23.96
C ASN A 714 -25.22 9.49 -24.14
N GLY A 715 -25.12 8.61 -23.14
CA GLY A 715 -25.66 7.24 -23.19
C GLY A 715 -24.97 6.40 -24.27
N ARG A 716 -23.65 6.53 -24.38
CA ARG A 716 -22.84 5.89 -25.44
C ARG A 716 -21.65 5.14 -24.87
N VAL A 717 -21.25 4.10 -25.59
CA VAL A 717 -20.00 3.38 -25.32
C VAL A 717 -18.87 4.02 -26.12
N MET A 718 -17.73 4.27 -25.46
CA MET A 718 -16.49 4.67 -26.12
C MET A 718 -15.40 3.64 -25.90
N PHE A 719 -14.49 3.53 -26.87
CA PHE A 719 -13.26 2.74 -26.76
C PHE A 719 -12.07 3.63 -26.43
N ILE A 720 -11.22 3.13 -25.55
CA ILE A 720 -9.96 3.77 -25.12
C ILE A 720 -8.81 2.78 -25.24
N ASP A 721 -7.58 3.30 -25.14
CA ASP A 721 -6.34 2.51 -25.14
C ASP A 721 -6.03 1.81 -26.47
N PHE A 722 -5.68 2.61 -27.47
CA PHE A 722 -5.37 2.12 -28.83
C PHE A 722 -3.89 1.77 -29.02
N GLU A 723 -3.11 1.59 -27.96
CA GLU A 723 -1.68 1.34 -28.02
C GLU A 723 -1.30 0.01 -28.71
N ARG A 724 -2.20 -0.97 -28.71
CA ARG A 724 -2.04 -2.28 -29.39
C ARG A 724 -2.73 -2.32 -30.76
N SER A 725 -3.38 -1.24 -31.15
CA SER A 725 -4.21 -1.21 -32.36
C SER A 725 -3.39 -1.33 -33.64
N ILE A 726 -4.00 -1.85 -34.70
CA ILE A 726 -3.35 -2.02 -36.01
C ILE A 726 -4.15 -1.23 -37.04
N ILE A 727 -3.47 -0.31 -37.74
CA ILE A 727 -4.04 0.42 -38.86
C ILE A 727 -3.88 -0.43 -40.11
N GLN A 728 -5.00 -0.93 -40.64
CA GLN A 728 -5.02 -1.64 -41.91
C GLN A 728 -5.05 -0.65 -43.07
N ASN A 729 -3.91 -0.50 -43.73
CA ASN A 729 -3.88 0.12 -45.04
C ASN A 729 -4.59 -0.80 -46.02
N LYS A 730 -5.79 -0.40 -46.48
CA LYS A 730 -6.41 -1.02 -47.65
C LYS A 730 -5.38 -0.90 -48.79
N ARG A 731 -4.71 -2.00 -49.16
CA ARG A 731 -3.92 -2.07 -50.40
C ARG A 731 -4.80 -1.53 -51.51
N ARG A 732 -4.38 -0.44 -52.16
CA ARG A 732 -4.99 -0.01 -53.42
C ARG A 732 -4.90 -1.23 -54.35
N LEU A 733 -6.05 -1.73 -54.78
CA LEU A 733 -6.09 -2.70 -55.88
C LEU A 733 -5.32 -2.07 -57.05
N PRO A 734 -4.29 -2.73 -57.61
CA PRO A 734 -3.68 -2.23 -58.83
C PRO A 734 -4.78 -2.13 -59.89
N LEU A 735 -4.84 -1.01 -60.60
CA LEU A 735 -5.72 -0.80 -61.75
C LEU A 735 -5.63 -2.03 -62.65
N GLY A 736 -6.78 -2.64 -62.95
CA GLY A 736 -6.86 -3.91 -63.65
C GLY A 736 -6.07 -3.88 -64.95
N VAL A 737 -5.20 -4.88 -65.13
CA VAL A 737 -4.50 -5.08 -66.39
C VAL A 737 -5.52 -5.52 -67.43
N ILE A 738 -5.60 -4.74 -68.50
CA ILE A 738 -6.43 -4.98 -69.68
C ILE A 738 -6.09 -6.36 -70.27
N SER A 739 -7.10 -7.22 -70.39
CA SER A 739 -6.99 -8.54 -71.03
C SER A 739 -6.68 -8.44 -72.53
N PRO A 740 -5.83 -9.33 -73.06
CA PRO A 740 -6.02 -9.85 -74.41
C PRO A 740 -6.23 -11.38 -74.42
N ASN A 741 -6.95 -11.80 -75.45
CA ASN A 741 -7.56 -13.11 -75.67
C ASN A 741 -6.59 -14.27 -76.01
N LYS A 742 -7.01 -15.48 -75.59
CA LYS A 742 -6.96 -16.81 -76.25
C LYS A 742 -5.64 -17.62 -76.41
N ASN A 743 -5.61 -18.77 -75.70
CA ASN A 743 -5.58 -20.17 -76.19
C ASN A 743 -4.48 -21.13 -75.64
N SER A 744 -4.97 -22.17 -74.94
CA SER A 744 -4.56 -23.60 -74.92
C SER A 744 -3.20 -24.05 -74.37
N LYS A 745 -3.19 -24.72 -73.19
CA LYS A 745 -2.95 -26.18 -72.97
C LYS A 745 -2.81 -26.52 -71.47
N GLN A 746 -2.96 -27.82 -71.16
CA GLN A 746 -3.34 -28.45 -69.88
C GLN A 746 -2.30 -28.44 -68.73
N ALA A 747 -2.81 -28.26 -67.51
CA ALA A 747 -2.57 -28.87 -66.17
C ALA A 747 -1.17 -29.50 -65.81
N PRO A 748 -0.69 -29.39 -64.55
CA PRO A 748 -1.34 -30.05 -63.42
C PRO A 748 -1.47 -29.22 -62.13
N GLN A 749 -2.36 -29.71 -61.27
CA GLN A 749 -2.78 -29.17 -59.98
C GLN A 749 -1.60 -28.90 -59.04
N SER A 750 -1.32 -27.64 -58.77
CA SER A 750 -0.70 -27.19 -57.52
C SER A 750 -1.78 -26.56 -56.65
N PHE A 751 -1.86 -27.00 -55.40
CA PHE A 751 -2.70 -26.39 -54.37
C PHE A 751 -2.25 -24.95 -54.12
N ASP A 752 -2.73 -24.03 -54.94
CA ASP A 752 -2.75 -22.62 -54.62
C ASP A 752 -3.75 -22.44 -53.48
N ILE A 753 -3.22 -22.41 -52.26
CA ILE A 753 -3.89 -21.83 -51.11
C ILE A 753 -4.18 -20.37 -51.48
N LYS A 754 -5.37 -20.15 -52.03
CA LYS A 754 -5.98 -18.82 -52.13
C LYS A 754 -6.03 -18.24 -50.74
N TRP A 755 -5.03 -17.44 -50.40
CA TRP A 755 -5.08 -16.51 -49.28
C TRP A 755 -6.28 -15.57 -49.52
N LYS A 756 -7.41 -15.86 -48.87
CA LYS A 756 -8.55 -14.93 -48.77
C LYS A 756 -8.07 -13.69 -48.00
N PRO A 757 -7.98 -12.50 -48.62
CA PRO A 757 -7.48 -11.33 -47.92
C PRO A 757 -8.61 -10.67 -47.10
N ASN A 758 -8.32 -10.42 -45.81
CA ASN A 758 -8.91 -9.38 -44.95
C ASN A 758 -10.34 -9.51 -44.35
N MET A 759 -11.15 -10.55 -44.60
CA MET A 759 -12.50 -10.64 -44.00
C MET A 759 -12.61 -11.23 -42.58
N ASP A 760 -11.53 -11.71 -41.95
CA ASP A 760 -11.64 -12.56 -40.74
C ASP A 760 -11.13 -11.91 -39.43
N CYS A 761 -10.43 -10.78 -39.46
CA CYS A 761 -9.86 -10.19 -38.23
C CYS A 761 -10.86 -9.33 -37.44
N PHE A 762 -11.65 -8.49 -38.12
CA PHE A 762 -12.63 -7.61 -37.50
C PHE A 762 -13.78 -8.39 -36.85
N GLU A 763 -14.32 -9.40 -37.52
CA GLU A 763 -15.36 -10.28 -36.95
C GLU A 763 -14.84 -11.05 -35.73
N ARG A 764 -13.59 -11.53 -35.77
CA ARG A 764 -12.96 -12.21 -34.63
C ARG A 764 -12.82 -11.29 -33.43
N GLU A 765 -12.43 -10.03 -33.64
CA GLU A 765 -12.34 -9.03 -32.57
C GLU A 765 -13.70 -8.74 -31.95
N GLN A 766 -14.73 -8.54 -32.77
CA GLN A 766 -16.09 -8.29 -32.28
C GLN A 766 -16.62 -9.47 -31.46
N ARG A 767 -16.38 -10.72 -31.89
CA ARG A 767 -16.75 -11.91 -31.10
C ARG A 767 -15.98 -11.99 -29.78
N ARG A 768 -14.68 -11.67 -29.77
CA ARG A 768 -13.89 -11.63 -28.53
C ARG A 768 -14.43 -10.62 -27.53
N MET A 769 -14.76 -9.41 -28.00
CA MET A 769 -15.36 -8.37 -27.17
C MET A 769 -16.71 -8.83 -26.59
N ILE A 770 -17.61 -9.37 -27.43
CA ILE A 770 -18.92 -9.85 -26.98
C ILE A 770 -18.77 -10.96 -25.93
N ASN A 771 -17.86 -11.90 -26.13
CA ASN A 771 -17.60 -12.97 -25.17
C ASN A 771 -16.98 -12.47 -23.87
N GLY A 772 -16.22 -11.38 -23.88
CA GLY A 772 -15.66 -10.79 -22.67
C GLY A 772 -16.63 -9.92 -21.88
N LEU A 773 -17.74 -9.49 -22.50
CA LEU A 773 -18.80 -8.68 -21.87
C LEU A 773 -19.98 -9.50 -21.35
N ARG A 774 -20.07 -10.78 -21.74
CA ARG A 774 -21.01 -11.77 -21.20
C ARG A 774 -20.36 -12.49 -20.03
#